data_AF-A0A257DER1-F1
#
_entry.id   AF-A0A257DER1-F1
#
_cell.length_a   1.000
_cell.length_b   1.000
_cell.length_c   1.000
_cell.angle_alpha   90.00
_cell.angle_beta   90.00
_cell.angle_gamma   90.00
#
_symmetry.space_group_name_H-M   'P 1'
#
loop_
_entity.id
_entity.type
_entity.pdbx_description
1 polymer ?
#
loop_
_entity_poly.entity_id
_entity_poly.type
_entity_poly.pdbx_seq_one_letter_code
_entity_poly.pdbx_strand_id
1 'polypeptide(L)'
;MKIPPADLSSSHPQADAARAERSPDVSRSGREKGAYQSTQYEGRSAGRWWLLLGSLVYSVFVVYGSLVPLRFQAVPFDQALENFRSIRYLQLGIASRADWVANILLFIPLGFLWTGVVWPQRHLFWRTVVSVMVLLAACGLSLSIEFIQQYFPQRTVSLNDIIAETAGATIGIAAWWALGRPMLNWLQALPLVRGTASTAQRLLVFYLVVLFGYNLMPLDLTISPVELFHKWREGKVILLPFSTTYADSAQRAYDLVTDIAIWAPVAVLWQLAYQKARLRTWQLVVAAAAAIEFLQLFVYSRVSDSSDVITAALGAAIGLALERSLWSTNPQGSVKAPMGILYWALASAGWLVVLAAVFWYPFDLNLDSTFLRERLAGLQRVPFEAYYFGTEFRAITEVLRKALFMAPLGFFCYRMGRLLPPSWPRKLVHGGLLFLIAAVAASIETVQIALPSKNADFTDGVLEFLGGALGYACSLFVAERLNPQDTLRQQEALRTAAHPNASSTQDIGSYRTTEKTMFSLRSVGWQVFAVLLAMTLGLRLLLELPGIPYNVVELFDGQRLLSVGLFSVALLWLGAGPWCLAKWAGHRQMACLWLPTLLPLAALFSLLLLRMSVTQESLDDITGSTDLYRRVTMDNYWGEAWRDAMARLPATMVDAVERGVRFTALYSLLLAPLTMASICTDRSWLMRRRLPALALLLLFWWLAAWLVIDGAITDNLTELIARDGSIWLAALAALFSLHVSWASGRMSTRRGMTLGVVTLVALPLSWWLSKQGLEQTILKYDSVWSAQQFLLGHNRIDRLSEAQLFMRWSGVYIAMLGVCALGMALARRLWTASAATTASAPAIPHSPARRR
;
A
#
# COMPACT_ATOMS: atom_id res chain seq x y z
N MET A 1 -72.95 -27.40 49.64
CA MET A 1 -74.19 -27.19 48.85
C MET A 1 -73.78 -27.25 47.38
N LYS A 2 -74.34 -28.22 46.63
CA LYS A 2 -74.19 -28.50 45.19
C LYS A 2 -72.82 -28.91 44.62
N ILE A 3 -72.64 -30.22 44.52
CA ILE A 3 -72.13 -31.00 43.36
C ILE A 3 -73.20 -30.87 42.21
N PRO A 4 -73.07 -31.35 40.93
CA PRO A 4 -71.98 -31.99 40.13
C PRO A 4 -71.94 -31.53 38.63
N PRO A 5 -71.41 -32.29 37.61
CA PRO A 5 -70.11 -33.01 37.44
C PRO A 5 -69.54 -33.04 35.98
N ALA A 6 -68.45 -33.82 35.80
CA ALA A 6 -68.11 -34.75 34.67
C ALA A 6 -67.59 -34.15 33.34
N ASP A 7 -66.64 -34.72 32.58
CA ASP A 7 -66.07 -36.08 32.51
C ASP A 7 -64.72 -36.04 31.74
N LEU A 8 -63.66 -36.71 32.21
CA LEU A 8 -63.09 -38.00 31.76
C LEU A 8 -62.42 -38.05 30.37
N SER A 9 -61.09 -38.28 30.35
CA SER A 9 -60.51 -39.45 29.66
C SER A 9 -59.08 -39.77 30.14
N SER A 10 -58.93 -40.98 30.67
CA SER A 10 -57.72 -41.76 31.02
C SER A 10 -56.73 -41.94 29.84
N SER A 11 -55.44 -42.31 29.97
CA SER A 11 -54.90 -43.47 30.69
C SER A 11 -53.35 -43.50 30.72
N HIS A 12 -52.81 -43.93 31.87
CA HIS A 12 -51.55 -44.61 32.23
C HIS A 12 -50.93 -45.64 31.22
N PRO A 13 -49.78 -46.34 31.47
CA PRO A 13 -48.82 -46.28 32.62
C PRO A 13 -47.29 -46.48 32.32
N GLN A 14 -46.49 -46.24 33.38
CA GLN A 14 -45.41 -47.10 33.96
C GLN A 14 -43.90 -46.97 33.63
N ALA A 15 -43.17 -47.07 34.77
CA ALA A 15 -41.80 -47.51 35.06
C ALA A 15 -40.74 -46.40 35.18
N ASP A 16 -40.46 -45.92 36.40
CA ASP A 16 -39.55 -46.48 37.43
C ASP A 16 -38.07 -46.46 37.01
N ALA A 17 -37.08 -46.10 37.81
CA ALA A 17 -36.98 -45.57 39.17
C ALA A 17 -35.49 -45.20 39.40
N ALA A 18 -35.27 -44.30 40.37
CA ALA A 18 -34.03 -44.13 41.16
C ALA A 18 -32.75 -43.59 40.46
N ARG A 19 -31.85 -42.80 41.05
CA ARG A 19 -31.70 -42.01 42.30
C ARG A 19 -30.22 -41.54 42.27
N ALA A 20 -29.89 -40.25 42.38
CA ALA A 20 -28.58 -39.78 42.89
C ALA A 20 -28.48 -38.23 42.93
N GLU A 21 -28.39 -37.73 44.17
CA GLU A 21 -27.43 -36.74 44.69
C GLU A 21 -27.04 -35.48 43.88
N ARG A 22 -27.25 -34.33 44.54
CA ARG A 22 -26.91 -32.98 44.09
C ARG A 22 -25.45 -32.62 44.41
N SER A 23 -24.77 -31.99 43.44
CA SER A 23 -23.53 -31.21 43.61
C SER A 23 -23.81 -29.69 43.52
N PRO A 24 -23.03 -28.82 44.19
CA PRO A 24 -23.26 -27.37 44.22
C PRO A 24 -22.35 -26.64 43.22
N ASP A 25 -22.63 -26.71 41.91
CA ASP A 25 -21.74 -26.06 40.91
C ASP A 25 -22.46 -25.13 39.91
N VAL A 26 -23.75 -24.89 40.09
CA VAL A 26 -24.56 -24.15 39.09
C VAL A 26 -24.64 -22.64 39.37
N SER A 27 -24.36 -22.17 40.59
CA SER A 27 -24.54 -20.75 40.96
C SER A 27 -23.36 -19.83 40.65
N ARG A 28 -22.13 -20.36 40.46
CA ARG A 28 -20.96 -19.55 40.07
C ARG A 28 -20.93 -19.20 38.58
N SER A 29 -21.34 -20.12 37.71
CA SER A 29 -21.32 -19.90 36.25
C SER A 29 -22.31 -18.84 35.77
N GLY A 30 -23.44 -18.66 36.46
CA GLY A 30 -24.44 -17.62 36.16
C GLY A 30 -23.98 -16.21 36.53
N ARG A 31 -23.25 -16.06 37.64
CA ARG A 31 -22.68 -14.77 38.08
C ARG A 31 -21.51 -14.33 37.19
N GLU A 32 -20.67 -15.27 36.75
CA GLU A 32 -19.57 -14.97 35.82
C GLU A 32 -20.07 -14.62 34.42
N LYS A 33 -21.11 -15.29 33.90
CA LYS A 33 -21.72 -14.93 32.61
C LYS A 33 -22.42 -13.57 32.63
N GLY A 34 -23.12 -13.23 33.73
CA GLY A 34 -23.73 -11.92 33.92
C GLY A 34 -22.70 -10.79 34.01
N ALA A 35 -21.60 -11.00 34.75
CA ALA A 35 -20.50 -10.05 34.86
C ALA A 35 -19.70 -9.89 33.54
N TYR A 36 -19.57 -10.95 32.74
CA TYR A 36 -18.89 -10.87 31.44
C TYR A 36 -19.74 -10.10 30.40
N GLN A 37 -21.07 -10.24 30.45
CA GLN A 37 -21.99 -9.49 29.60
C GLN A 37 -22.10 -8.01 30.00
N SER A 38 -22.17 -7.68 31.30
CA SER A 38 -22.20 -6.29 31.76
C SER A 38 -20.93 -5.52 31.37
N THR A 39 -19.75 -6.14 31.53
CA THR A 39 -18.46 -5.53 31.16
C THR A 39 -18.34 -5.28 29.64
N GLN A 40 -18.96 -6.13 28.79
CA GLN A 40 -19.00 -5.90 27.34
C GLN A 40 -19.95 -4.77 26.92
N TYR A 41 -21.07 -4.59 27.64
CA TYR A 41 -21.99 -3.47 27.37
C TYR A 41 -21.41 -2.13 27.81
N GLU A 42 -20.75 -2.08 28.98
CA GLU A 42 -20.02 -0.89 29.46
C GLU A 42 -18.83 -0.52 28.57
N GLY A 43 -18.07 -1.50 28.07
CA GLY A 43 -16.97 -1.23 27.13
C GLY A 43 -17.44 -0.66 25.78
N ARG A 44 -18.65 -1.02 25.33
CA ARG A 44 -19.24 -0.51 24.08
C ARG A 44 -19.80 0.92 24.21
N SER A 45 -20.36 1.29 25.38
CA SER A 45 -20.84 2.66 25.62
C SER A 45 -19.66 3.63 25.80
N ALA A 46 -18.62 3.24 26.53
CA ALA A 46 -17.41 4.05 26.71
C ALA A 46 -16.70 4.35 25.38
N GLY A 47 -16.59 3.37 24.47
CA GLY A 47 -15.98 3.57 23.16
C GLY A 47 -16.71 4.60 22.29
N ARG A 48 -18.04 4.66 22.36
CA ARG A 48 -18.84 5.65 21.63
C ARG A 48 -18.70 7.06 22.20
N TRP A 49 -18.57 7.19 23.52
CA TRP A 49 -18.33 8.48 24.17
C TRP A 49 -17.02 9.12 23.71
N TRP A 50 -15.93 8.34 23.65
CA TRP A 50 -14.64 8.83 23.15
C TRP A 50 -14.68 9.21 21.67
N LEU A 51 -15.42 8.47 20.84
CA LEU A 51 -15.64 8.87 19.43
C LEU A 51 -16.42 10.17 19.33
N LEU A 52 -17.46 10.36 20.14
CA LEU A 52 -18.26 11.58 20.14
C LEU A 52 -17.39 12.78 20.56
N LEU A 53 -16.67 12.65 21.67
CA LEU A 53 -15.75 13.68 22.14
C LEU A 53 -14.69 14.00 21.08
N GLY A 54 -14.08 12.97 20.48
CA GLY A 54 -13.11 13.15 19.40
C GLY A 54 -13.71 13.83 18.17
N SER A 55 -14.94 13.49 17.79
CA SER A 55 -15.65 14.10 16.66
C SER A 55 -15.94 15.58 16.93
N LEU A 56 -16.37 15.93 18.15
CA LEU A 56 -16.67 17.30 18.54
C LEU A 56 -15.40 18.15 18.58
N VAL A 57 -14.36 17.68 19.27
CA VAL A 57 -13.06 18.39 19.33
C VAL A 57 -12.49 18.58 17.93
N TYR A 58 -12.56 17.54 17.09
CA TYR A 58 -12.06 17.63 15.72
C TYR A 58 -12.92 18.56 14.85
N SER A 59 -14.24 18.59 15.02
CA SER A 59 -15.11 19.54 14.29
C SER A 59 -14.79 20.98 14.67
N VAL A 60 -14.53 21.26 15.96
CA VAL A 60 -14.07 22.57 16.42
C VAL A 60 -12.71 22.91 15.80
N PHE A 61 -11.78 21.95 15.77
CA PHE A 61 -10.48 22.13 15.13
C PHE A 61 -10.60 22.47 13.63
N VAL A 62 -11.47 21.78 12.89
CA VAL A 62 -11.73 22.05 11.46
C VAL A 62 -12.27 23.46 11.28
N VAL A 63 -13.34 23.82 12.00
CA VAL A 63 -13.94 25.17 11.89
C VAL A 63 -12.94 26.25 12.28
N TYR A 64 -12.22 26.07 13.38
CA TYR A 64 -11.22 27.02 13.85
C TYR A 64 -10.08 27.18 12.82
N GLY A 65 -9.51 26.06 12.38
CA GLY A 65 -8.39 26.01 11.43
C GLY A 65 -8.71 26.64 10.09
N SER A 66 -9.97 26.57 9.64
CA SER A 66 -10.43 27.22 8.41
C SER A 66 -10.72 28.72 8.57
N LEU A 67 -10.80 29.26 9.80
CA LEU A 67 -11.13 30.67 10.07
C LEU A 67 -9.96 31.53 10.58
N VAL A 68 -8.91 30.94 11.18
CA VAL A 68 -7.64 31.64 11.53
C VAL A 68 -7.16 32.45 10.31
N PRO A 69 -6.66 33.69 10.39
CA PRO A 69 -6.24 34.45 11.56
C PRO A 69 -7.36 35.19 12.29
N LEU A 70 -8.64 34.91 12.01
CA LEU A 70 -9.80 35.50 12.70
C LEU A 70 -9.92 37.04 12.62
N ARG A 71 -9.39 37.66 11.56
CA ARG A 71 -9.56 39.11 11.33
C ARG A 71 -10.89 39.38 10.63
N PHE A 72 -11.94 39.49 11.42
CA PHE A 72 -13.29 39.74 10.92
C PHE A 72 -13.41 41.12 10.27
N GLN A 73 -14.01 41.18 9.08
CA GLN A 73 -14.48 42.38 8.42
C GLN A 73 -15.93 42.17 8.01
N ALA A 74 -16.81 43.08 8.46
CA ALA A 74 -18.22 43.00 8.15
C ALA A 74 -18.47 43.27 6.66
N VAL A 75 -19.12 42.33 5.99
CA VAL A 75 -19.64 42.48 4.63
C VAL A 75 -21.17 42.40 4.71
N PRO A 76 -21.94 43.27 4.04
CA PRO A 76 -23.40 43.15 4.00
C PRO A 76 -23.83 41.79 3.46
N PHE A 77 -24.85 41.18 4.06
CA PHE A 77 -25.28 39.82 3.73
C PHE A 77 -25.62 39.64 2.24
N ASP A 78 -26.31 40.62 1.65
CA ASP A 78 -26.68 40.58 0.22
C ASP A 78 -25.45 40.51 -0.68
N GLN A 79 -24.41 41.27 -0.35
CA GLN A 79 -23.14 41.28 -1.07
C GLN A 79 -22.37 39.97 -0.85
N ALA A 80 -22.35 39.43 0.37
CA ALA A 80 -21.76 38.12 0.63
C ALA A 80 -22.49 36.99 -0.11
N LEU A 81 -23.81 37.08 -0.29
CA LEU A 81 -24.57 36.10 -1.06
C LEU A 81 -24.29 36.20 -2.56
N GLU A 82 -24.15 37.40 -3.11
CA GLU A 82 -23.81 37.62 -4.51
C GLU A 82 -22.38 37.16 -4.83
N ASN A 83 -21.42 37.49 -3.97
CA ASN A 83 -20.05 37.01 -4.05
C ASN A 83 -19.99 35.48 -3.97
N PHE A 84 -20.73 34.86 -3.05
CA PHE A 84 -20.78 33.40 -2.92
C PHE A 84 -21.38 32.70 -4.15
N ARG A 85 -22.36 33.32 -4.82
CA ARG A 85 -22.94 32.79 -6.07
C ARG A 85 -21.95 32.82 -7.24
N SER A 86 -20.93 33.67 -7.17
CA SER A 86 -19.94 33.87 -8.24
C SER A 86 -18.56 33.30 -7.91
N ILE A 87 -18.46 32.41 -6.91
CA ILE A 87 -17.21 31.74 -6.54
C ILE A 87 -16.58 31.03 -7.73
N ARG A 88 -15.25 31.17 -7.86
CA ARG A 88 -14.50 30.71 -9.02
C ARG A 88 -13.72 29.44 -8.70
N TYR A 89 -13.39 28.68 -9.75
CA TYR A 89 -12.34 27.67 -9.69
C TYR A 89 -10.97 28.36 -9.66
N LEU A 90 -10.12 28.02 -8.70
CA LEU A 90 -8.72 28.44 -8.68
C LEU A 90 -7.90 27.61 -9.69
N GLN A 91 -6.93 28.24 -10.36
CA GLN A 91 -6.03 27.55 -11.28
C GLN A 91 -5.12 26.57 -10.52
N LEU A 92 -5.15 25.29 -10.93
CA LEU A 92 -4.42 24.19 -10.31
C LEU A 92 -2.91 24.20 -10.67
N GLY A 93 -2.18 25.20 -10.16
CA GLY A 93 -0.71 25.15 -10.10
C GLY A 93 -0.20 24.15 -9.05
N ILE A 94 1.12 23.91 -9.01
CA ILE A 94 1.73 22.95 -8.06
C ILE A 94 1.42 23.32 -6.59
N ALA A 95 1.49 24.61 -6.24
CA ALA A 95 1.13 25.11 -4.91
C ALA A 95 -0.36 24.86 -4.56
N SER A 96 -1.26 25.06 -5.54
CA SER A 96 -2.69 24.79 -5.36
C SER A 96 -3.03 23.31 -5.13
N ARG A 97 -2.13 22.37 -5.46
CA ARG A 97 -2.33 20.94 -5.17
C ARG A 97 -2.10 20.61 -3.70
N ALA A 98 -1.13 21.24 -3.04
CA ALA A 98 -0.87 21.03 -1.62
C ALA A 98 -2.06 21.51 -0.78
N ASP A 99 -2.61 22.69 -1.10
CA ASP A 99 -3.83 23.23 -0.49
C ASP A 99 -5.03 22.27 -0.68
N TRP A 100 -5.20 21.76 -1.91
CA TRP A 100 -6.26 20.82 -2.22
C TRP A 100 -6.13 19.51 -1.43
N VAL A 101 -4.92 18.97 -1.29
CA VAL A 101 -4.64 17.77 -0.49
C VAL A 101 -4.85 18.06 1.00
N ALA A 102 -4.44 19.23 1.51
CA ALA A 102 -4.66 19.62 2.89
C ALA A 102 -6.15 19.64 3.25
N ASN A 103 -6.99 20.20 2.37
CA ASN A 103 -8.45 20.24 2.56
C ASN A 103 -9.10 18.84 2.49
N ILE A 104 -8.63 17.97 1.59
CA ILE A 104 -9.03 16.55 1.59
C ILE A 104 -8.66 15.89 2.92
N LEU A 105 -7.41 16.03 3.36
CA LEU A 105 -6.90 15.42 4.59
C LEU A 105 -7.60 15.93 5.83
N LEU A 106 -8.03 17.21 5.84
CA LEU A 106 -8.76 17.81 6.94
C LEU A 106 -10.14 17.15 7.12
N PHE A 107 -10.82 16.78 6.04
CA PHE A 107 -12.16 16.19 6.12
C PHE A 107 -12.19 14.66 6.21
N ILE A 108 -11.08 13.96 5.93
CA ILE A 108 -10.99 12.50 6.10
C ILE A 108 -11.28 12.07 7.55
N PRO A 109 -10.60 12.60 8.59
CA PRO A 109 -10.89 12.20 9.96
C PRO A 109 -12.28 12.65 10.40
N LEU A 110 -12.76 13.80 9.92
CA LEU A 110 -14.11 14.29 10.21
C LEU A 110 -15.19 13.30 9.74
N GLY A 111 -15.15 12.91 8.45
CA GLY A 111 -16.08 11.94 7.88
C GLY A 111 -15.95 10.57 8.54
N PHE A 112 -14.73 10.14 8.85
CA PHE A 112 -14.47 8.87 9.54
C PHE A 112 -15.09 8.84 10.95
N LEU A 113 -14.80 9.85 11.78
CA LEU A 113 -15.23 9.90 13.18
C LEU A 113 -16.76 10.01 13.31
N TRP A 114 -17.38 10.93 12.57
CA TRP A 114 -18.84 11.10 12.60
C TRP A 114 -19.56 9.86 12.11
N THR A 115 -19.10 9.22 11.03
CA THR A 115 -19.65 7.93 10.58
C THR A 115 -19.60 6.87 11.69
N GLY A 116 -18.54 6.90 12.50
CA GLY A 116 -18.39 5.99 13.64
C GLY A 116 -19.30 6.25 14.82
N VAL A 117 -19.57 7.52 15.13
CA VAL A 117 -20.52 7.92 16.18
C VAL A 117 -21.92 7.40 15.87
N VAL A 118 -22.40 7.61 14.65
CA VAL A 118 -23.77 7.26 14.24
C VAL A 118 -23.90 5.85 13.62
N TRP A 119 -22.85 5.04 13.68
CA TRP A 119 -22.80 3.75 12.96
C TRP A 119 -23.88 2.75 13.43
N PRO A 120 -24.79 2.31 12.53
CA PRO A 120 -25.87 1.39 12.89
C PRO A 120 -25.38 -0.07 12.97
N GLN A 121 -25.86 -0.80 13.98
CA GLN A 121 -25.35 -2.15 14.29
C GLN A 121 -25.87 -3.24 13.35
N ARG A 122 -27.10 -3.12 12.82
CA ARG A 122 -27.74 -4.14 11.98
C ARG A 122 -28.43 -3.48 10.77
N HIS A 123 -28.25 -4.09 9.60
CA HIS A 123 -28.69 -3.69 8.25
C HIS A 123 -27.77 -2.76 7.42
N LEU A 124 -27.53 -3.18 6.16
CA LEU A 124 -26.76 -2.46 5.15
C LEU A 124 -27.44 -1.15 4.75
N PHE A 125 -28.78 -1.18 4.57
CA PHE A 125 -29.59 -0.03 4.22
C PHE A 125 -29.34 1.17 5.15
N TRP A 126 -29.46 0.97 6.47
CA TRP A 126 -29.24 2.04 7.45
C TRP A 126 -27.81 2.55 7.46
N ARG A 127 -26.81 1.72 7.14
CA ARG A 127 -25.43 2.19 7.01
C ARG A 127 -25.27 3.12 5.83
N THR A 128 -25.90 2.78 4.69
CA THR A 128 -25.90 3.65 3.51
C THR A 128 -26.60 4.97 3.80
N VAL A 129 -27.79 4.93 4.43
CA VAL A 129 -28.53 6.15 4.82
C VAL A 129 -27.68 7.04 5.73
N VAL A 130 -27.08 6.47 6.78
CA VAL A 130 -26.21 7.21 7.70
C VAL A 130 -24.98 7.78 7.00
N SER A 131 -24.35 7.02 6.10
CA SER A 131 -23.21 7.53 5.30
C SER A 131 -23.61 8.71 4.42
N VAL A 132 -24.78 8.66 3.78
CA VAL A 132 -25.30 9.80 3.00
C VAL A 132 -25.58 11.00 3.90
N MET A 133 -26.18 10.80 5.07
CA MET A 133 -26.44 11.90 6.02
C MET A 133 -25.14 12.56 6.52
N VAL A 134 -24.12 11.76 6.86
CA VAL A 134 -22.81 12.30 7.26
C VAL A 134 -22.14 13.05 6.12
N LEU A 135 -22.23 12.55 4.88
CA LEU A 135 -21.70 13.24 3.72
C LEU A 135 -22.41 14.58 3.48
N LEU A 136 -23.74 14.60 3.56
CA LEU A 136 -24.53 15.84 3.44
C LEU A 136 -24.21 16.83 4.56
N ALA A 137 -24.03 16.37 5.79
CA ALA A 137 -23.63 17.22 6.91
C ALA A 137 -22.21 17.78 6.73
N ALA A 138 -21.26 16.98 6.26
CA ALA A 138 -19.90 17.43 5.96
C ALA A 138 -19.87 18.44 4.81
N CYS A 139 -20.62 18.18 3.74
CA CYS A 139 -20.76 19.12 2.63
C CYS A 139 -21.44 20.43 3.08
N GLY A 140 -22.47 20.34 3.91
CA GLY A 140 -23.11 21.51 4.51
C GLY A 140 -22.18 22.31 5.43
N LEU A 141 -21.33 21.63 6.20
CA LEU A 141 -20.31 22.27 7.02
C LEU A 141 -19.28 23.00 6.15
N SER A 142 -18.77 22.35 5.11
CA SER A 142 -17.85 22.93 4.13
C SER A 142 -18.42 24.20 3.48
N LEU A 143 -19.65 24.11 2.96
CA LEU A 143 -20.38 25.27 2.41
C LEU A 143 -20.53 26.41 3.43
N SER A 144 -20.82 26.07 4.69
CA SER A 144 -20.97 27.05 5.76
C SER A 144 -19.65 27.73 6.11
N ILE A 145 -18.55 26.97 6.16
CA ILE A 145 -17.20 27.49 6.41
C ILE A 145 -16.81 28.46 5.30
N GLU A 146 -16.93 28.05 4.03
CA GLU A 146 -16.61 28.88 2.85
C GLU A 146 -17.45 30.16 2.79
N PHE A 147 -18.75 30.06 3.12
CA PHE A 147 -19.61 31.24 3.19
C PHE A 147 -19.14 32.22 4.28
N ILE A 148 -18.78 31.70 5.47
CA ILE A 148 -18.28 32.49 6.60
C ILE A 148 -16.90 33.09 6.30
N GLN A 149 -16.05 32.41 5.54
CA GLN A 149 -14.71 32.90 5.17
C GLN A 149 -14.75 34.22 4.38
N GLN A 150 -15.87 34.57 3.73
CA GLN A 150 -16.03 35.87 3.07
C GLN A 150 -15.92 37.07 4.04
N TYR A 151 -16.19 36.85 5.33
CA TYR A 151 -16.02 37.85 6.38
C TYR A 151 -14.57 37.93 6.89
N PHE A 152 -13.65 37.13 6.35
CA PHE A 152 -12.24 37.07 6.72
C PHE A 152 -11.37 37.27 5.47
N PRO A 153 -10.96 38.50 5.14
CA PRO A 153 -10.36 38.84 3.84
C PRO A 153 -9.02 38.17 3.55
N GLN A 154 -8.34 37.61 4.56
CA GLN A 154 -7.13 36.81 4.37
C GLN A 154 -7.41 35.38 3.88
N ARG A 155 -8.68 34.96 3.83
CA ARG A 155 -9.10 33.64 3.34
C ARG A 155 -9.59 33.74 1.90
N THR A 156 -9.21 32.75 1.12
CA THR A 156 -9.65 32.60 -0.27
C THR A 156 -10.81 31.62 -0.30
N VAL A 157 -11.96 32.08 -0.79
CA VAL A 157 -13.16 31.23 -0.96
C VAL A 157 -13.09 30.57 -2.32
N SER A 158 -13.29 29.25 -2.39
CA SER A 158 -13.18 28.54 -3.67
C SER A 158 -14.07 27.29 -3.80
N LEU A 159 -14.46 26.98 -5.05
CA LEU A 159 -15.14 25.72 -5.36
C LEU A 159 -14.22 24.51 -5.16
N ASN A 160 -12.91 24.69 -5.33
CA ASN A 160 -11.94 23.60 -5.20
C ASN A 160 -11.92 23.06 -3.77
N ASP A 161 -12.08 23.93 -2.78
CA ASP A 161 -12.05 23.58 -1.36
C ASP A 161 -13.30 22.81 -0.96
N ILE A 162 -14.48 23.25 -1.40
CA ILE A 162 -15.74 22.50 -1.20
C ILE A 162 -15.64 21.09 -1.78
N ILE A 163 -15.07 20.96 -2.98
CA ILE A 163 -14.87 19.67 -3.65
C ILE A 163 -13.85 18.82 -2.88
N ALA A 164 -12.72 19.41 -2.48
CA ALA A 164 -11.68 18.73 -1.69
C ALA A 164 -12.21 18.19 -0.38
N GLU A 165 -12.88 19.05 0.41
CA GLU A 165 -13.45 18.72 1.70
C GLU A 165 -14.53 17.63 1.57
N THR A 166 -15.40 17.74 0.56
CA THR A 166 -16.43 16.72 0.28
C THR A 166 -15.81 15.38 -0.15
N ALA A 167 -14.75 15.41 -0.97
CA ALA A 167 -13.99 14.22 -1.35
C ALA A 167 -13.30 13.58 -0.14
N GLY A 168 -12.69 14.40 0.73
CA GLY A 168 -12.11 13.99 2.00
C GLY A 168 -13.12 13.29 2.91
N ALA A 169 -14.30 13.87 3.10
CA ALA A 169 -15.38 13.27 3.88
C ALA A 169 -15.83 11.92 3.29
N THR A 170 -15.93 11.82 1.96
CA THR A 170 -16.26 10.57 1.25
C THR A 170 -15.22 9.48 1.51
N ILE A 171 -13.93 9.83 1.42
CA ILE A 171 -12.82 8.92 1.74
C ILE A 171 -12.88 8.50 3.21
N GLY A 172 -13.12 9.43 4.12
CA GLY A 172 -13.30 9.17 5.55
C GLY A 172 -14.43 8.18 5.84
N ILE A 173 -15.58 8.37 5.21
CA ILE A 173 -16.72 7.43 5.27
C ILE A 173 -16.29 6.05 4.77
N ALA A 174 -15.71 5.98 3.56
CA ALA A 174 -15.26 4.71 2.98
C ALA A 174 -14.20 4.00 3.86
N ALA A 175 -13.31 4.77 4.47
CA ALA A 175 -12.32 4.27 5.43
C ALA A 175 -12.99 3.69 6.68
N TRP A 176 -14.08 4.30 7.19
CA TRP A 176 -14.85 3.73 8.30
C TRP A 176 -15.49 2.39 7.92
N TRP A 177 -16.06 2.28 6.72
CA TRP A 177 -16.61 1.01 6.23
C TRP A 177 -15.56 -0.11 6.19
N ALA A 178 -14.34 0.21 5.76
CA ALA A 178 -13.25 -0.77 5.64
C ALA A 178 -12.55 -1.08 6.97
N LEU A 179 -12.31 -0.07 7.80
CA LEU A 179 -11.38 -0.13 8.94
C LEU A 179 -12.02 0.21 10.29
N GLY A 180 -13.22 0.78 10.34
CA GLY A 180 -13.84 1.29 11.57
C GLY A 180 -13.97 0.23 12.67
N ARG A 181 -14.47 -0.97 12.34
CA ARG A 181 -14.57 -2.09 13.30
C ARG A 181 -13.20 -2.59 13.79
N PRO A 182 -12.24 -2.95 12.92
CA PRO A 182 -10.88 -3.28 13.35
C PRO A 182 -10.23 -2.19 14.21
N MET A 183 -10.37 -0.92 13.83
CA MET A 183 -9.80 0.21 14.55
C MET A 183 -10.42 0.35 15.95
N LEU A 184 -11.75 0.28 16.07
CA LEU A 184 -12.41 0.33 17.37
C LEU A 184 -11.99 -0.80 18.29
N ASN A 185 -11.92 -2.03 17.76
CA ASN A 185 -11.45 -3.17 18.53
C ASN A 185 -9.98 -2.96 18.96
N TRP A 186 -9.15 -2.38 18.10
CA TRP A 186 -7.75 -2.07 18.40
C TRP A 186 -7.62 -1.00 19.49
N LEU A 187 -8.44 0.06 19.45
CA LEU A 187 -8.50 1.14 20.44
C LEU A 187 -9.05 0.66 21.78
N GLN A 188 -10.14 -0.10 21.79
CA GLN A 188 -10.72 -0.69 23.00
C GLN A 188 -9.79 -1.71 23.66
N ALA A 189 -8.89 -2.31 22.88
CA ALA A 189 -7.85 -3.18 23.41
C ALA A 189 -6.67 -2.41 24.04
N LEU A 190 -6.53 -1.08 23.89
CA LEU A 190 -5.41 -0.29 24.43
C LEU A 190 -5.29 -0.35 25.96
N PRO A 191 -6.37 -0.24 26.76
CA PRO A 191 -6.29 -0.38 28.22
C PRO A 191 -5.93 -1.81 28.66
N LEU A 192 -6.19 -2.80 27.80
CA LEU A 192 -5.96 -4.22 28.06
C LEU A 192 -4.55 -4.69 27.65
N VAL A 193 -3.74 -3.81 27.04
CA VAL A 193 -2.37 -4.13 26.64
C VAL A 193 -1.51 -4.33 27.86
N ARG A 194 -1.01 -5.55 28.03
CA ARG A 194 0.02 -5.91 29.01
C ARG A 194 1.13 -6.69 28.32
N GLY A 195 2.35 -6.54 28.83
CA GLY A 195 3.53 -7.22 28.30
C GLY A 195 4.33 -6.36 27.31
N THR A 196 5.60 -6.73 27.18
CA THR A 196 6.62 -6.00 26.41
C THR A 196 6.33 -6.03 24.92
N ALA A 197 6.01 -7.19 24.36
CA ALA A 197 5.77 -7.36 22.93
C ALA A 197 4.54 -6.58 22.42
N SER A 198 3.42 -6.64 23.15
CA SER A 198 2.18 -5.96 22.76
C SER A 198 2.29 -4.44 22.88
N THR A 199 3.03 -3.95 23.88
CA THR A 199 3.33 -2.52 24.06
C THR A 199 4.27 -2.03 22.97
N ALA A 200 5.38 -2.74 22.73
CA ALA A 200 6.34 -2.41 21.69
C ALA A 200 5.71 -2.40 20.29
N GLN A 201 4.79 -3.34 20.01
CA GLN A 201 4.07 -3.38 18.74
C GLN A 201 3.28 -2.10 18.49
N ARG A 202 2.61 -1.57 19.52
CA ARG A 202 1.78 -0.37 19.37
C ARG A 202 2.61 0.90 19.23
N LEU A 203 3.68 0.99 20.01
CA LEU A 203 4.66 2.08 19.89
C LEU A 203 5.33 2.06 18.51
N LEU A 204 5.69 0.88 18.01
CA LEU A 204 6.25 0.72 16.68
C LEU A 204 5.29 1.25 15.61
N VAL A 205 4.03 0.81 15.64
CA VAL A 205 3.01 1.26 14.66
C VAL A 205 2.83 2.77 14.73
N PHE A 206 2.70 3.32 15.94
CA PHE A 206 2.58 4.77 16.12
C PHE A 206 3.80 5.52 15.58
N TYR A 207 5.01 5.08 15.93
CA TYR A 207 6.26 5.69 15.49
C TYR A 207 6.38 5.65 13.96
N LEU A 208 6.09 4.51 13.33
CA LEU A 208 6.13 4.39 11.87
C LEU A 208 5.09 5.26 11.19
N VAL A 209 3.88 5.38 11.73
CA VAL A 209 2.85 6.27 11.17
C VAL A 209 3.32 7.73 11.21
N VAL A 210 3.89 8.18 12.34
CA VAL A 210 4.45 9.53 12.47
C VAL A 210 5.63 9.72 11.52
N LEU A 211 6.53 8.74 11.43
CA LEU A 211 7.72 8.80 10.57
C LEU A 211 7.35 8.86 9.09
N PHE A 212 6.46 7.99 8.62
CA PHE A 212 5.96 8.03 7.23
C PHE A 212 5.19 9.31 6.96
N GLY A 213 4.30 9.71 7.87
CA GLY A 213 3.52 10.94 7.72
C GLY A 213 4.43 12.16 7.58
N TYR A 214 5.40 12.33 8.49
CA TYR A 214 6.34 13.45 8.45
C TYR A 214 7.14 13.46 7.15
N ASN A 215 7.69 12.32 6.72
CA ASN A 215 8.53 12.25 5.53
C ASN A 215 7.78 12.48 4.21
N LEU A 216 6.45 12.33 4.20
CA LEU A 216 5.62 12.56 3.01
C LEU A 216 5.00 13.96 2.95
N MET A 217 4.97 14.71 4.06
CA MET A 217 4.57 16.13 4.03
C MET A 217 5.52 16.94 3.12
N PRO A 218 5.02 17.95 2.37
CA PRO A 218 3.67 18.51 2.40
C PRO A 218 2.63 17.80 1.52
N LEU A 219 2.97 16.67 0.90
CA LEU A 219 2.11 15.90 -0.02
C LEU A 219 1.78 16.63 -1.33
N ASP A 220 2.71 17.44 -1.82
CA ASP A 220 2.71 17.98 -3.19
C ASP A 220 3.08 16.90 -4.21
N LEU A 221 2.14 15.95 -4.40
CA LEU A 221 2.39 14.72 -5.15
C LEU A 221 2.63 14.98 -6.65
N THR A 222 3.68 14.39 -7.19
CA THR A 222 4.09 14.43 -8.60
C THR A 222 3.84 13.08 -9.25
N ILE A 223 2.87 13.01 -10.14
CA ILE A 223 2.55 11.80 -10.90
C ILE A 223 2.97 11.96 -12.37
N SER A 224 3.25 13.20 -12.80
CA SER A 224 3.69 13.49 -14.17
C SER A 224 5.18 13.11 -14.38
N PRO A 225 5.51 12.32 -15.42
CA PRO A 225 6.90 12.03 -15.77
C PRO A 225 7.75 13.27 -16.02
N VAL A 226 7.14 14.35 -16.52
CA VAL A 226 7.81 15.64 -16.76
C VAL A 226 8.21 16.30 -15.44
N GLU A 227 7.32 16.32 -14.45
CA GLU A 227 7.62 16.86 -13.11
C GLU A 227 8.72 16.05 -12.41
N LEU A 228 8.73 14.72 -12.60
CA LEU A 228 9.78 13.86 -12.08
C LEU A 228 11.13 14.12 -12.75
N PHE A 229 11.14 14.36 -14.06
CA PHE A 229 12.35 14.76 -14.78
C PHE A 229 12.87 16.13 -14.33
N HIS A 230 11.98 17.11 -14.11
CA HIS A 230 12.38 18.41 -13.53
C HIS A 230 12.99 18.24 -12.15
N LYS A 231 12.37 17.44 -11.29
CA LYS A 231 12.90 17.12 -9.96
C LYS A 231 14.29 16.48 -10.02
N TRP A 232 14.51 15.56 -10.95
CA TRP A 232 15.83 14.96 -11.17
C TRP A 232 16.85 16.01 -11.65
N ARG A 233 16.48 16.86 -12.61
CA ARG A 233 17.34 17.93 -13.13
C ARG A 233 17.67 18.99 -12.08
N GLU A 234 16.77 19.25 -11.14
CA GLU A 234 16.96 20.14 -9.99
C GLU A 234 17.87 19.54 -8.89
N GLY A 235 18.36 18.30 -9.06
CA GLY A 235 19.24 17.64 -8.10
C GLY A 235 18.52 17.09 -6.86
N LYS A 236 17.19 16.98 -6.87
CA LYS A 236 16.38 16.46 -5.76
C LYS A 236 16.24 14.93 -5.78
N VAL A 237 16.93 14.24 -6.69
CA VAL A 237 16.99 12.77 -6.76
C VAL A 237 18.46 12.36 -6.79
N ILE A 238 18.95 11.88 -5.65
CA ILE A 238 20.35 11.59 -5.39
C ILE A 238 20.51 10.07 -5.31
N LEU A 239 20.96 9.47 -6.41
CA LEU A 239 21.13 8.01 -6.50
C LEU A 239 22.50 7.54 -5.99
N LEU A 240 23.52 8.38 -6.12
CA LEU A 240 24.86 8.10 -5.63
C LEU A 240 24.93 8.41 -4.13
N PRO A 241 25.17 7.41 -3.27
CA PRO A 241 25.17 7.63 -1.83
C PRO A 241 26.32 8.56 -1.43
N PHE A 242 26.03 9.44 -0.48
CA PHE A 242 26.95 10.43 0.10
C PHE A 242 27.50 11.47 -0.89
N SER A 243 26.82 11.71 -2.02
CA SER A 243 27.21 12.76 -2.97
C SER A 243 26.66 14.16 -2.63
N THR A 244 25.80 14.26 -1.62
CA THR A 244 25.17 15.51 -1.18
C THR A 244 26.22 16.48 -0.64
N THR A 245 26.16 17.73 -1.08
CA THR A 245 27.06 18.81 -0.65
C THR A 245 26.48 19.52 0.58
N TYR A 246 27.33 19.73 1.60
CA TYR A 246 26.96 20.37 2.86
C TYR A 246 27.67 21.72 2.99
N ALA A 247 27.02 22.67 3.66
CA ALA A 247 27.58 24.01 3.88
C ALA A 247 28.84 23.97 4.78
N ASP A 248 28.84 23.13 5.81
CA ASP A 248 29.97 22.91 6.71
C ASP A 248 30.00 21.46 7.24
N SER A 249 31.08 21.11 7.93
CA SER A 249 31.27 19.76 8.51
C SER A 249 30.35 19.49 9.69
N ALA A 250 29.93 20.54 10.42
CA ALA A 250 29.03 20.43 11.55
C ALA A 250 27.62 20.05 11.10
N GLN A 251 27.08 20.71 10.06
CA GLN A 251 25.79 20.36 9.47
C GLN A 251 25.80 18.93 8.92
N ARG A 252 26.87 18.54 8.22
CA ARG A 252 27.02 17.16 7.73
C ARG A 252 26.98 16.13 8.85
N ALA A 253 27.67 16.39 9.95
CA ALA A 253 27.68 15.49 11.10
C ALA A 253 26.30 15.44 11.78
N TYR A 254 25.63 16.59 11.91
CA TYR A 254 24.29 16.68 12.47
C TYR A 254 23.29 15.84 11.66
N ASP A 255 23.19 16.09 10.35
CA ASP A 255 22.24 15.41 9.46
C ASP A 255 22.46 13.89 9.49
N LEU A 256 23.72 13.46 9.32
CA LEU A 256 24.09 12.04 9.35
C LEU A 256 23.70 11.36 10.68
N VAL A 257 23.97 12.02 11.81
CA VAL A 257 23.63 11.48 13.13
C VAL A 257 22.13 11.41 13.33
N THR A 258 21.38 12.43 12.91
CA THR A 258 19.92 12.44 13.03
C THR A 258 19.27 11.34 12.18
N ASP A 259 19.75 11.13 10.95
CA ASP A 259 19.21 10.09 10.06
C ASP A 259 19.43 8.70 10.64
N ILE A 260 20.62 8.44 11.20
CA ILE A 260 20.90 7.19 11.91
C ILE A 260 20.01 7.04 13.15
N ALA A 261 19.90 8.11 13.96
CA ALA A 261 19.22 8.08 15.25
C ALA A 261 17.72 7.80 15.14
N ILE A 262 17.06 8.31 14.09
CA ILE A 262 15.61 8.12 13.87
C ILE A 262 15.25 6.64 13.61
N TRP A 263 16.14 5.86 13.01
CA TRP A 263 15.86 4.46 12.67
C TRP A 263 16.21 3.46 13.79
N ALA A 264 17.03 3.83 14.78
CA ALA A 264 17.39 2.95 15.88
C ALA A 264 16.18 2.52 16.76
N PRO A 265 15.26 3.41 17.17
CA PRO A 265 14.05 3.04 17.91
C PRO A 265 13.15 2.07 17.14
N VAL A 266 13.07 2.23 15.81
CA VAL A 266 12.26 1.35 14.95
C VAL A 266 12.76 -0.09 15.09
N ALA A 267 14.07 -0.31 14.97
CA ALA A 267 14.66 -1.65 15.09
C ALA A 267 14.47 -2.27 16.48
N VAL A 268 14.65 -1.48 17.56
CA VAL A 268 14.41 -1.92 18.94
C VAL A 268 12.96 -2.35 19.14
N LEU A 269 12.01 -1.49 18.78
CA LEU A 269 10.58 -1.75 18.97
C LEU A 269 10.13 -2.95 18.13
N TRP A 270 10.65 -3.10 16.92
CA TRP A 270 10.32 -4.23 16.05
C TRP A 270 10.85 -5.56 16.59
N GLN A 271 12.07 -5.57 17.14
CA GLN A 271 12.66 -6.74 17.78
C GLN A 271 11.87 -7.13 19.03
N LEU A 272 11.50 -6.17 19.87
CA LEU A 272 10.70 -6.40 21.08
C LEU A 272 9.28 -6.88 20.75
N ALA A 273 8.66 -6.35 19.70
CA ALA A 273 7.28 -6.67 19.32
C ALA A 273 7.11 -8.09 18.76
N TYR A 274 8.06 -8.57 17.95
CA TYR A 274 7.87 -9.77 17.15
C TYR A 274 8.96 -10.84 17.32
N GLN A 275 10.07 -10.52 17.99
CA GLN A 275 11.19 -11.44 18.27
C GLN A 275 11.65 -12.26 17.03
N LYS A 276 11.66 -11.62 15.86
CA LYS A 276 12.13 -12.27 14.62
C LYS A 276 13.64 -12.45 14.64
N ALA A 277 14.15 -13.28 13.71
CA ALA A 277 15.59 -13.33 13.44
C ALA A 277 16.11 -11.91 13.15
N ARG A 278 17.22 -11.52 13.78
CA ARG A 278 17.74 -10.14 13.74
C ARG A 278 17.99 -9.63 12.33
N LEU A 279 18.52 -10.48 11.45
CA LEU A 279 18.69 -10.16 10.04
C LEU A 279 17.36 -9.79 9.37
N ARG A 280 16.27 -10.48 9.72
CA ARG A 280 14.93 -10.20 9.19
C ARG A 280 14.36 -8.90 9.75
N THR A 281 14.62 -8.58 11.01
CA THR A 281 14.24 -7.28 11.60
C THR A 281 14.99 -6.15 10.89
N TRP A 282 16.31 -6.28 10.72
CA TRP A 282 17.13 -5.33 9.97
C TRP A 282 16.62 -5.13 8.55
N GLN A 283 16.34 -6.22 7.81
CA GLN A 283 15.76 -6.15 6.46
C GLN A 283 14.42 -5.41 6.41
N LEU A 284 13.56 -5.59 7.41
CA LEU A 284 12.27 -4.89 7.47
C LEU A 284 12.42 -3.39 7.73
N VAL A 285 13.39 -2.99 8.56
CA VAL A 285 13.69 -1.58 8.81
C VAL A 285 14.26 -0.93 7.55
N VAL A 286 15.24 -1.57 6.90
CA VAL A 286 15.79 -1.08 5.63
C VAL A 286 14.73 -1.02 4.54
N ALA A 287 13.84 -2.01 4.45
CA ALA A 287 12.73 -1.98 3.50
C ALA A 287 11.74 -0.86 3.80
N ALA A 288 11.49 -0.53 5.08
CA ALA A 288 10.66 0.60 5.45
C ALA A 288 11.30 1.94 5.05
N ALA A 289 12.61 2.10 5.25
CA ALA A 289 13.36 3.28 4.82
C ALA A 289 13.36 3.43 3.29
N ALA A 290 13.68 2.35 2.56
CA ALA A 290 13.62 2.35 1.10
C ALA A 290 12.21 2.65 0.56
N ALA A 291 11.17 2.23 1.28
CA ALA A 291 9.79 2.59 0.93
C ALA A 291 9.51 4.09 1.14
N ILE A 292 10.05 4.71 2.19
CA ILE A 292 9.94 6.16 2.39
C ILE A 292 10.65 6.90 1.25
N GLU A 293 11.90 6.55 0.94
CA GLU A 293 12.65 7.17 -0.17
C GLU A 293 11.92 7.04 -1.51
N PHE A 294 11.41 5.84 -1.78
CA PHE A 294 10.63 5.60 -2.99
C PHE A 294 9.36 6.46 -3.04
N LEU A 295 8.65 6.63 -1.92
CA LEU A 295 7.46 7.47 -1.88
C LEU A 295 7.82 8.95 -1.99
N GLN A 296 8.95 9.38 -1.42
CA GLN A 296 9.45 10.75 -1.54
C GLN A 296 9.82 11.11 -2.97
N LEU A 297 10.16 10.14 -3.84
CA LEU A 297 10.31 10.37 -5.28
C LEU A 297 9.09 11.13 -5.85
N PHE A 298 7.89 10.78 -5.39
CA PHE A 298 6.61 11.36 -5.83
C PHE A 298 6.18 12.60 -5.02
N VAL A 299 7.02 13.17 -4.15
CA VAL A 299 6.72 14.39 -3.40
C VAL A 299 7.66 15.50 -3.91
N TYR A 300 7.17 16.48 -4.67
CA TYR A 300 8.04 17.41 -5.43
C TYR A 300 9.05 18.14 -4.54
N SER A 301 8.59 18.59 -3.36
CA SER A 301 9.40 19.36 -2.41
C SER A 301 10.45 18.54 -1.67
N ARG A 302 10.37 17.20 -1.68
CA ARG A 302 11.31 16.32 -0.96
C ARG A 302 12.47 15.90 -1.84
N VAL A 303 13.66 15.83 -1.24
CA VAL A 303 14.80 15.15 -1.84
C VAL A 303 14.66 13.66 -1.57
N SER A 304 14.91 12.82 -2.57
CA SER A 304 15.08 11.38 -2.37
C SER A 304 16.57 11.06 -2.48
N ASP A 305 17.14 10.49 -1.43
CA ASP A 305 18.58 10.25 -1.30
C ASP A 305 18.85 8.79 -0.91
N SER A 306 19.66 8.09 -1.72
CA SER A 306 20.03 6.71 -1.42
C SER A 306 20.88 6.56 -0.14
N SER A 307 21.51 7.65 0.31
CA SER A 307 22.22 7.73 1.60
C SER A 307 21.30 7.40 2.78
N ASP A 308 20.04 7.80 2.73
CA ASP A 308 19.09 7.67 3.84
C ASP A 308 18.71 6.21 4.09
N VAL A 309 18.73 5.38 3.05
CA VAL A 309 18.56 3.93 3.18
C VAL A 309 19.77 3.29 3.89
N ILE A 310 20.97 3.81 3.64
CA ILE A 310 22.21 3.32 4.25
C ILE A 310 22.31 3.78 5.71
N THR A 311 21.99 5.05 6.01
CA THR A 311 21.95 5.56 7.39
C THR A 311 20.86 4.86 8.19
N ALA A 312 19.71 4.54 7.60
CA ALA A 312 18.68 3.70 8.21
C ALA A 312 19.17 2.28 8.53
N ALA A 313 19.94 1.67 7.61
CA ALA A 313 20.55 0.37 7.83
C ALA A 313 21.54 0.38 9.00
N LEU A 314 22.32 1.46 9.14
CA LEU A 314 23.23 1.66 10.27
C LEU A 314 22.47 1.91 11.57
N GLY A 315 21.45 2.78 11.55
CA GLY A 315 20.54 3.02 12.67
C GLY A 315 19.87 1.73 13.15
N ALA A 316 19.43 0.88 12.23
CA ALA A 316 18.87 -0.43 12.54
C ALA A 316 19.89 -1.36 13.23
N ALA A 317 21.14 -1.38 12.76
CA ALA A 317 22.20 -2.17 13.38
C ALA A 317 22.51 -1.69 14.81
N ILE A 318 22.62 -0.36 15.00
CA ILE A 318 22.82 0.26 16.32
C ILE A 318 21.66 -0.06 17.24
N GLY A 319 20.41 0.08 16.78
CA GLY A 319 19.22 -0.24 17.57
C GLY A 319 19.21 -1.70 18.03
N LEU A 320 19.54 -2.66 17.16
CA LEU A 320 19.65 -4.08 17.52
C LEU A 320 20.80 -4.37 18.49
N ALA A 321 21.89 -3.60 18.44
CA ALA A 321 22.99 -3.70 19.40
C ALA A 321 22.60 -3.13 20.78
N LEU A 322 21.90 -1.99 20.80
CA LEU A 322 21.39 -1.36 22.03
C LEU A 322 20.36 -2.23 22.76
N GLU A 323 19.46 -2.89 22.01
CA GLU A 323 18.52 -3.86 22.56
C GLU A 323 19.25 -4.97 23.34
N ARG A 324 20.38 -5.46 22.81
CA ARG A 324 21.18 -6.49 23.48
C ARG A 324 21.76 -6.01 24.82
N SER A 325 22.24 -4.77 24.88
CA SER A 325 22.89 -4.20 26.08
C SER A 325 21.89 -3.84 27.18
N LEU A 326 20.72 -3.30 26.80
CA LEU A 326 19.67 -2.89 27.74
C LEU A 326 19.01 -4.07 28.47
N TRP A 327 19.06 -5.27 27.89
CA TRP A 327 18.40 -6.48 28.44
C TRP A 327 19.38 -7.57 28.89
N SER A 328 20.70 -7.41 28.64
CA SER A 328 21.73 -8.29 29.21
C SER A 328 22.16 -7.90 30.62
N THR A 329 21.67 -6.78 31.16
CA THR A 329 21.92 -6.36 32.53
C THR A 329 20.84 -6.92 33.45
N ASN A 330 21.26 -7.79 34.37
CA ASN A 330 20.41 -8.38 35.39
C ASN A 330 19.70 -7.24 36.18
N PRO A 331 18.36 -7.16 36.22
CA PRO A 331 17.64 -6.04 36.84
C PRO A 331 17.76 -5.98 38.38
N GLN A 332 18.61 -6.80 38.98
CA GLN A 332 18.87 -6.85 40.41
C GLN A 332 19.86 -5.77 40.91
N GLY A 333 20.35 -4.89 40.04
CA GLY A 333 21.12 -3.72 40.44
C GLY A 333 20.25 -2.69 41.15
N SER A 334 20.12 -2.80 42.48
CA SER A 334 19.50 -1.80 43.33
C SER A 334 20.32 -0.50 43.31
N VAL A 335 20.05 0.38 42.35
CA VAL A 335 20.52 1.77 42.44
C VAL A 335 19.85 2.35 43.69
N LYS A 336 20.63 2.64 44.73
CA LYS A 336 20.14 3.26 45.96
C LYS A 336 19.35 4.53 45.59
N ALA A 337 18.10 4.63 46.07
CA ALA A 337 17.14 5.68 45.72
C ALA A 337 17.69 7.14 45.72
N PRO A 338 18.57 7.57 46.65
CA PRO A 338 19.09 8.95 46.66
C PRO A 338 20.00 9.26 45.47
N MET A 339 20.86 8.31 45.07
CA MET A 339 21.78 8.49 43.94
C MET A 339 21.04 8.49 42.60
N GLY A 340 19.90 7.78 42.53
CA GLY A 340 19.02 7.80 41.35
C GLY A 340 18.30 9.13 41.15
N ILE A 341 17.82 9.76 42.23
CA ILE A 341 17.16 11.08 42.14
C ILE A 341 18.18 12.13 41.67
N LEU A 342 19.38 12.15 42.26
CA LEU A 342 20.44 13.08 41.86
C LEU A 342 20.82 12.91 40.38
N TYR A 343 20.94 11.68 39.88
CA TYR A 343 21.21 11.41 38.47
C TYR A 343 20.14 12.01 37.54
N TRP A 344 18.85 11.75 37.82
CA TRP A 344 17.76 12.28 36.98
C TRP A 344 17.56 13.79 37.16
N ALA A 345 17.90 14.35 38.32
CA ALA A 345 17.92 15.79 38.56
C ALA A 345 19.03 16.46 37.74
N LEU A 346 20.25 15.89 37.74
CA LEU A 346 21.37 16.36 36.92
C LEU A 346 21.08 16.21 35.42
N ALA A 347 20.44 15.10 35.00
CA ALA A 347 20.01 14.92 33.61
C ALA A 347 18.94 15.96 33.21
N SER A 348 17.99 16.24 34.09
CA SER A 348 16.99 17.29 33.88
C SER A 348 17.66 18.67 33.78
N ALA A 349 18.58 19.00 34.71
CA ALA A 349 19.32 20.26 34.69
C ALA A 349 20.18 20.41 33.43
N GLY A 350 20.90 19.35 33.01
CA GLY A 350 21.66 19.35 31.77
C GLY A 350 20.78 19.54 30.54
N TRP A 351 19.59 18.91 30.51
CA TRP A 351 18.64 19.12 29.42
C TRP A 351 18.04 20.52 29.43
N LEU A 352 17.79 21.11 30.60
CA LEU A 352 17.37 22.52 30.69
C LEU A 352 18.44 23.47 30.12
N VAL A 353 19.72 23.17 30.29
CA VAL A 353 20.80 23.94 29.63
C VAL A 353 20.75 23.79 28.11
N VAL A 354 20.47 22.59 27.59
CA VAL A 354 20.29 22.37 26.15
C VAL A 354 19.08 23.15 25.63
N LEU A 355 17.96 23.12 26.36
CA LEU A 355 16.75 23.87 26.01
C LEU A 355 17.03 25.39 26.00
N ALA A 356 17.69 25.91 27.02
CA ALA A 356 18.12 27.31 27.05
C ALA A 356 19.03 27.63 25.85
N ALA A 357 20.00 26.76 25.51
CA ALA A 357 20.88 26.95 24.37
C ALA A 357 20.15 26.97 23.03
N VAL A 358 19.16 26.10 22.83
CA VAL A 358 18.42 26.02 21.56
C VAL A 358 17.39 27.14 21.43
N PHE A 359 16.63 27.42 22.49
CA PHE A 359 15.51 28.34 22.44
C PHE A 359 15.90 29.80 22.71
N TRP A 360 16.97 30.05 23.48
CA TRP A 360 17.40 31.42 23.80
C TRP A 360 18.54 31.94 22.92
N TYR A 361 19.16 31.12 22.06
CA TYR A 361 20.14 31.59 21.08
C TYR A 361 19.51 32.59 20.09
N PRO A 362 20.15 33.73 19.78
CA PRO A 362 21.56 34.11 20.02
C PRO A 362 21.89 34.83 21.36
N PHE A 363 21.07 34.71 22.41
CA PHE A 363 21.28 35.30 23.74
C PHE A 363 21.44 36.83 23.77
N ASP A 364 20.81 37.52 22.82
CA ASP A 364 20.84 38.96 22.63
C ASP A 364 19.68 39.67 23.35
N LEU A 365 19.65 39.62 24.68
CA LEU A 365 18.52 40.17 25.46
C LEU A 365 18.39 41.70 25.31
N ASN A 366 17.24 42.16 24.83
CA ASN A 366 16.81 43.56 24.82
C ASN A 366 15.76 43.79 25.92
N LEU A 367 16.15 44.57 26.94
CA LEU A 367 15.31 44.89 28.10
C LEU A 367 14.66 46.28 28.02
N ASP A 368 14.64 46.91 26.83
CA ASP A 368 13.97 48.19 26.66
C ASP A 368 12.46 48.07 26.91
N SER A 369 11.92 48.98 27.73
CA SER A 369 10.55 48.94 28.22
C SER A 369 9.49 49.11 27.12
N THR A 370 9.83 49.85 26.06
CA THR A 370 8.97 50.03 24.88
C THR A 370 8.93 48.75 24.05
N PHE A 371 10.09 48.17 23.75
CA PHE A 371 10.25 46.89 23.06
C PHE A 371 9.49 45.76 23.78
N LEU A 372 9.67 45.62 25.10
CA LEU A 372 8.99 44.57 25.88
C LEU A 372 7.47 44.74 25.88
N ARG A 373 6.93 45.97 25.94
CA ARG A 373 5.48 46.22 25.89
C ARG A 373 4.88 45.84 24.54
N GLU A 374 5.55 46.18 23.44
CA GLU A 374 5.11 45.79 22.09
C GLU A 374 5.11 44.26 21.91
N ARG A 375 6.15 43.59 22.44
CA ARG A 375 6.26 42.12 22.40
C ARG A 375 5.24 41.42 23.27
N LEU A 376 4.92 41.96 24.44
CA LEU A 376 3.90 41.42 25.33
C LEU A 376 2.50 41.44 24.70
N ALA A 377 2.18 42.47 23.91
CA ALA A 377 0.96 42.50 23.11
C ALA A 377 0.93 41.38 22.04
N GLY A 378 2.10 40.94 21.57
CA GLY A 378 2.25 39.82 20.63
C GLY A 378 1.91 38.43 21.21
N LEU A 379 1.96 38.24 22.53
CA LEU A 379 1.57 36.97 23.18
C LEU A 379 0.07 36.70 23.10
N GLN A 380 -0.75 37.74 22.93
CA GLN A 380 -2.21 37.63 22.83
C GLN A 380 -2.70 37.39 21.40
N ARG A 381 -1.81 36.99 20.48
CA ARG A 381 -2.18 36.60 19.13
C ARG A 381 -3.13 35.42 19.13
N VAL A 382 -3.88 35.32 18.03
CA VAL A 382 -4.78 34.19 17.81
C VAL A 382 -3.95 32.91 17.73
N PRO A 383 -4.29 31.84 18.47
CA PRO A 383 -3.52 30.60 18.42
C PRO A 383 -3.37 30.08 16.98
N PHE A 384 -2.16 29.64 16.61
CA PHE A 384 -1.78 29.23 15.25
C PHE A 384 -1.73 30.32 14.18
N GLU A 385 -1.94 31.61 14.50
CA GLU A 385 -1.82 32.72 13.52
C GLU A 385 -0.43 32.77 12.87
N ALA A 386 0.64 32.56 13.64
CA ALA A 386 2.01 32.56 13.11
C ALA A 386 2.28 31.39 12.14
N TYR A 387 1.58 30.27 12.32
CA TYR A 387 1.74 29.06 11.50
C TYR A 387 1.00 29.17 10.16
N TYR A 388 -0.04 30.01 10.09
CA TYR A 388 -0.82 30.25 8.87
C TYR A 388 -0.01 30.90 7.75
N PHE A 389 0.90 31.82 8.09
CA PHE A 389 1.68 32.58 7.10
C PHE A 389 2.96 31.87 6.61
N GLY A 390 3.26 30.68 7.15
CA GLY A 390 4.39 29.85 6.72
C GLY A 390 3.97 28.76 5.74
N THR A 391 4.94 28.04 5.18
CA THR A 391 4.64 26.80 4.45
C THR A 391 4.17 25.72 5.41
N GLU A 392 3.29 24.82 4.96
CA GLU A 392 2.72 23.72 5.75
C GLU A 392 3.83 22.84 6.33
N PHE A 393 4.87 22.60 5.52
CA PHE A 393 6.03 21.82 5.94
C PHE A 393 6.82 22.51 7.06
N ARG A 394 7.05 23.83 6.96
CA ARG A 394 7.71 24.59 8.03
C ARG A 394 6.85 24.60 9.28
N ALA A 395 5.54 24.80 9.14
CA ALA A 395 4.61 24.81 10.26
C ALA A 395 4.67 23.50 11.06
N ILE A 396 4.57 22.34 10.39
CA ILE A 396 4.65 21.03 11.05
C ILE A 396 6.02 20.80 11.67
N THR A 397 7.09 21.17 10.98
CA THR A 397 8.46 21.04 11.49
C THR A 397 8.64 21.86 12.77
N GLU A 398 8.12 23.08 12.81
CA GLU A 398 8.14 23.94 13.99
C GLU A 398 7.31 23.37 15.14
N VAL A 399 6.10 22.85 14.87
CA VAL A 399 5.26 22.16 15.87
C VAL A 399 6.00 20.97 16.46
N LEU A 400 6.55 20.09 15.61
CA LEU A 400 7.28 18.91 16.05
C LEU A 400 8.56 19.28 16.79
N ARG A 401 9.32 20.27 16.32
CA ARG A 401 10.53 20.73 17.00
C ARG A 401 10.22 21.17 18.42
N LYS A 402 9.27 22.09 18.59
CA LYS A 402 8.89 22.63 19.91
C LYS A 402 8.39 21.53 20.86
N ALA A 403 7.54 20.64 20.36
CA ALA A 403 7.02 19.54 21.17
C ALA A 403 8.10 18.48 21.51
N LEU A 404 8.90 18.04 20.52
CA LEU A 404 9.87 16.95 20.70
C LEU A 404 11.07 17.36 21.55
N PHE A 405 11.53 18.62 21.51
CA PHE A 405 12.60 19.09 22.40
C PHE A 405 12.16 19.07 23.87
N MET A 406 10.87 19.22 24.17
CA MET A 406 10.33 19.10 25.53
C MET A 406 10.06 17.67 26.00
N ALA A 407 9.84 16.73 25.09
CA ALA A 407 9.52 15.35 25.47
C ALA A 407 10.56 14.66 26.38
N PRO A 408 11.89 14.83 26.20
CA PRO A 408 12.90 14.29 27.11
C PRO A 408 12.78 14.81 28.54
N LEU A 409 12.43 16.09 28.73
CA LEU A 409 12.19 16.66 30.05
C LEU A 409 11.04 15.92 30.76
N GLY A 410 9.95 15.66 30.03
CA GLY A 410 8.84 14.84 30.54
C GLY A 410 9.26 13.43 30.98
N PHE A 411 10.14 12.78 30.20
CA PHE A 411 10.72 11.49 30.56
C PHE A 411 11.56 11.56 31.83
N PHE A 412 12.46 12.55 31.96
CA PHE A 412 13.29 12.71 33.16
C PHE A 412 12.45 13.02 34.41
N CYS A 413 11.46 13.92 34.29
CA CYS A 413 10.53 14.23 35.36
C CYS A 413 9.75 12.98 35.83
N TYR A 414 9.30 12.13 34.90
CA TYR A 414 8.64 10.88 35.26
C TYR A 414 9.58 9.93 36.02
N ARG A 415 10.83 9.76 35.55
CA ARG A 415 11.83 8.89 36.19
C ARG A 415 12.18 9.37 37.59
N MET A 416 12.33 10.68 37.77
CA MET A 416 12.53 11.31 39.07
C MET A 416 11.32 11.09 39.98
N GLY A 417 10.10 11.30 39.47
CA GLY A 417 8.85 11.12 40.21
C GLY A 417 8.64 9.70 40.75
N ARG A 418 9.12 8.67 40.04
CA ARG A 418 9.07 7.27 40.51
C ARG A 418 9.95 6.98 41.71
N LEU A 419 10.98 7.79 41.95
CA LEU A 419 11.94 7.60 43.04
C LEU A 419 11.54 8.38 44.30
N LEU A 420 10.52 9.24 44.22
CA LEU A 420 9.99 9.96 45.37
C LEU A 420 9.37 9.00 46.41
N PRO A 421 9.36 9.39 47.71
CA PRO A 421 8.85 8.55 48.78
C PRO A 421 7.41 8.07 48.53
N PRO A 422 7.07 6.80 48.80
CA PRO A 422 5.71 6.27 48.64
C PRO A 422 4.65 6.97 49.49
N SER A 423 5.06 7.72 50.51
CA SER A 423 4.19 8.48 51.41
C SER A 423 3.50 9.67 50.73
N TRP A 424 3.99 10.13 49.58
CA TRP A 424 3.38 11.23 48.84
C TRP A 424 2.23 10.70 47.97
N PRO A 425 1.05 11.35 47.97
CA PRO A 425 -0.05 10.94 47.12
C PRO A 425 0.33 11.12 45.65
N ARG A 426 0.36 10.01 44.90
CA ARG A 426 0.83 9.98 43.50
C ARG A 426 0.17 11.01 42.61
N LYS A 427 -1.12 11.30 42.83
CA LYS A 427 -1.84 12.35 42.07
C LYS A 427 -1.20 13.74 42.24
N LEU A 428 -0.76 14.10 43.46
CA LEU A 428 -0.07 15.37 43.70
C LEU A 428 1.33 15.38 43.08
N VAL A 429 2.04 14.24 43.12
CA VAL A 429 3.35 14.11 42.46
C VAL A 429 3.24 14.28 40.94
N HIS A 430 2.29 13.59 40.30
CA HIS A 430 2.02 13.74 38.87
C HIS A 430 1.61 15.18 38.51
N GLY A 431 0.72 15.79 39.30
CA GLY A 431 0.30 17.18 39.12
C GLY A 431 1.45 18.18 39.26
N GLY A 432 2.29 18.03 40.30
CA GLY A 432 3.45 18.91 40.53
C GLY A 432 4.51 18.80 39.44
N LEU A 433 4.76 17.61 38.90
CA LEU A 433 5.71 17.42 37.81
C LEU A 433 5.19 17.96 36.48
N LEU A 434 3.89 17.82 36.19
CA LEU A 434 3.27 18.46 35.02
C LEU A 434 3.29 19.98 35.15
N PHE A 435 3.06 20.51 36.36
CA PHE A 435 3.19 21.94 36.63
C PHE A 435 4.63 22.43 36.42
N LEU A 436 5.64 21.66 36.84
CA LEU A 436 7.04 21.98 36.56
C LEU A 436 7.32 22.06 35.06
N ILE A 437 6.82 21.10 34.28
CA ILE A 437 6.95 21.13 32.81
C ILE A 437 6.28 22.38 32.22
N ALA A 438 5.08 22.73 32.69
CA ALA A 438 4.38 23.95 32.26
C ALA A 438 5.17 25.22 32.65
N ALA A 439 5.76 25.26 33.84
CA ALA A 439 6.58 26.38 34.30
C ALA A 439 7.84 26.54 33.45
N VAL A 440 8.48 25.44 33.03
CA VAL A 440 9.63 25.48 32.12
C VAL A 440 9.22 26.01 30.75
N ALA A 441 8.15 25.50 30.14
CA ALA A 441 7.64 26.02 28.86
C ALA A 441 7.29 27.52 28.95
N ALA A 442 6.59 27.93 30.01
CA ALA A 442 6.29 29.35 30.25
C ALA A 442 7.56 30.20 30.41
N SER A 443 8.61 29.66 31.05
CA SER A 443 9.88 30.38 31.21
C SER A 443 10.61 30.58 29.88
N ILE A 444 10.52 29.62 28.97
CA ILE A 444 11.13 29.72 27.65
C ILE A 444 10.48 30.86 26.86
N GLU A 445 9.15 30.85 26.77
CA GLU A 445 8.41 31.92 26.10
C GLU A 445 8.64 33.28 26.76
N THR A 446 8.70 33.33 28.10
CA THR A 446 8.95 34.59 28.83
C THR A 446 10.29 35.21 28.47
N VAL A 447 11.36 34.40 28.36
CA VAL A 447 12.68 34.90 27.96
C VAL A 447 12.70 35.30 26.48
N GLN A 448 11.96 34.59 25.62
CA GLN A 448 11.85 34.94 24.19
C GLN A 448 11.21 36.31 23.95
N ILE A 449 10.41 36.85 24.88
CA ILE A 449 9.87 38.23 24.80
C ILE A 449 11.01 39.25 24.70
N ALA A 450 12.13 38.99 25.40
CA ALA A 450 13.28 39.87 25.45
C ALA A 450 14.27 39.64 24.28
N LEU A 451 14.04 38.67 23.38
CA LEU A 451 14.96 38.36 22.28
C LEU A 451 14.52 39.03 20.96
N PRO A 452 15.32 39.94 20.37
CA PRO A 452 15.02 40.63 19.11
C PRO A 452 14.75 39.69 17.93
N SER A 453 15.52 38.61 17.84
CA SER A 453 15.46 37.64 16.74
C SER A 453 14.37 36.56 16.90
N LYS A 454 13.63 36.57 18.02
CA LYS A 454 12.58 35.59 18.33
C LYS A 454 11.23 36.29 18.54
N ASN A 455 10.16 35.51 18.42
CA ASN A 455 8.80 35.97 18.70
C ASN A 455 8.21 35.00 19.72
N ALA A 456 7.94 35.47 20.93
CA ALA A 456 7.18 34.68 21.89
C ALA A 456 5.73 34.55 21.41
N ASP A 457 5.16 33.35 21.51
CA ASP A 457 3.81 33.03 21.05
C ASP A 457 3.13 32.07 22.03
N PHE A 458 1.88 32.35 22.39
CA PHE A 458 1.13 31.49 23.31
C PHE A 458 0.97 30.06 22.77
N THR A 459 0.80 29.91 21.46
CA THR A 459 0.72 28.60 20.79
C THR A 459 1.98 27.78 21.04
N ASP A 460 3.15 28.44 20.99
CA ASP A 460 4.44 27.78 21.15
C ASP A 460 4.60 27.24 22.56
N GLY A 461 4.30 28.04 23.58
CA GLY A 461 4.31 27.59 24.98
C GLY A 461 3.34 26.43 25.24
N VAL A 462 2.16 26.44 24.61
CA VAL A 462 1.20 25.31 24.70
C VAL A 462 1.78 24.06 24.03
N LEU A 463 2.38 24.18 22.85
CA LEU A 463 2.99 23.04 22.13
C LEU A 463 4.17 22.45 22.90
N GLU A 464 5.01 23.29 23.50
CA GLU A 464 6.12 22.88 24.36
C GLU A 464 5.61 22.10 25.59
N PHE A 465 4.60 22.64 26.29
CA PHE A 465 3.98 21.94 27.42
C PHE A 465 3.39 20.60 27.00
N LEU A 466 2.62 20.56 25.89
CA LEU A 466 2.04 19.33 25.37
C LEU A 466 3.13 18.31 25.01
N GLY A 467 4.24 18.75 24.42
CA GLY A 467 5.40 17.92 24.13
C GLY A 467 6.00 17.26 25.39
N GLY A 468 6.23 18.05 26.44
CA GLY A 468 6.71 17.56 27.72
C GLY A 468 5.70 16.63 28.42
N ALA A 469 4.41 16.98 28.39
CA ALA A 469 3.34 16.15 28.92
C ALA A 469 3.20 14.82 28.16
N LEU A 470 3.37 14.82 26.83
CA LEU A 470 3.42 13.61 26.01
C LEU A 470 4.62 12.73 26.37
N GLY A 471 5.80 13.31 26.53
CA GLY A 471 6.98 12.58 27.01
C GLY A 471 6.76 11.93 28.37
N TYR A 472 6.12 12.65 29.28
CA TYR A 472 5.73 12.14 30.61
C TYR A 472 4.71 11.00 30.52
N ALA A 473 3.63 11.19 29.76
CA ALA A 473 2.54 10.24 29.60
C ALA A 473 2.99 8.96 28.89
N CYS A 474 3.83 9.06 27.85
CA CYS A 474 4.45 7.91 27.18
C CYS A 474 5.32 7.12 28.15
N SER A 475 6.09 7.81 29.00
CA SER A 475 6.94 7.17 30.01
C SER A 475 6.12 6.43 31.06
N LEU A 476 5.02 7.04 31.52
CA LEU A 476 4.04 6.41 32.39
C LEU A 476 3.40 5.18 31.74
N PHE A 477 2.92 5.32 30.50
CA PHE A 477 2.28 4.25 29.73
C PHE A 477 3.17 3.02 29.59
N VAL A 478 4.44 3.24 29.22
CA VAL A 478 5.46 2.20 29.09
C VAL A 478 5.76 1.56 30.44
N ALA A 479 6.03 2.35 31.47
CA ALA A 479 6.42 1.84 32.77
C ALA A 479 5.32 1.05 33.51
N GLU A 480 4.05 1.38 33.30
CA GLU A 480 2.91 0.63 33.85
C GLU A 480 2.69 -0.73 33.17
N ARG A 481 3.14 -0.89 31.93
CA ARG A 481 2.82 -2.05 31.07
C ARG A 481 3.98 -3.00 30.83
N LEU A 482 5.22 -2.55 31.08
CA LEU A 482 6.42 -3.38 31.10
C LEU A 482 6.63 -3.97 32.51
N ASN A 483 6.06 -5.15 32.78
CA ASN A 483 6.45 -5.96 33.94
C ASN A 483 7.44 -7.05 33.49
N PRO A 484 8.68 -7.10 34.01
CA PRO A 484 9.69 -8.08 33.59
C PRO A 484 9.22 -9.54 33.74
N GLN A 485 8.37 -9.81 34.75
CA GLN A 485 7.84 -11.15 35.03
C GLN A 485 6.86 -11.66 33.96
N ASP A 486 6.15 -10.77 33.26
CA ASP A 486 5.21 -11.18 32.19
C ASP A 486 5.95 -11.64 30.94
N THR A 487 7.14 -11.09 30.66
CA THR A 487 7.97 -11.49 29.52
C THR A 487 8.53 -12.90 29.69
N LEU A 488 8.97 -13.24 30.91
CA LEU A 488 9.47 -14.58 31.25
C LEU A 488 8.36 -15.62 31.14
N ARG A 489 7.17 -15.33 31.67
CA ARG A 489 5.99 -16.21 31.53
C ARG A 489 5.56 -16.41 30.08
N GLN A 490 5.66 -15.37 29.24
CA GLN A 490 5.31 -15.45 27.83
C GLN A 490 6.35 -16.27 27.04
N GLN A 491 7.64 -16.16 27.38
CA GLN A 491 8.70 -17.00 26.83
C GLN A 491 8.55 -18.46 27.26
N GLU A 492 8.18 -18.73 28.51
CA GLU A 492 7.82 -20.07 28.97
C GLU A 492 6.60 -20.61 28.21
N ALA A 493 5.52 -19.83 28.11
CA ALA A 493 4.30 -20.23 27.41
C ALA A 493 4.54 -20.57 25.93
N LEU A 494 5.36 -19.79 25.23
CA LEU A 494 5.75 -20.04 23.83
C LEU A 494 6.68 -21.27 23.70
N ARG A 495 7.56 -21.51 24.67
CA ARG A 495 8.40 -22.72 24.73
C ARG A 495 7.56 -23.97 24.98
N THR A 496 6.56 -23.92 25.88
CA THR A 496 5.59 -25.01 26.07
C THR A 496 4.66 -25.21 24.88
N ALA A 497 4.28 -24.15 24.16
CA ALA A 497 3.44 -24.26 22.96
C ALA A 497 4.21 -24.82 21.74
N ALA A 498 5.53 -24.61 21.68
CA ALA A 498 6.39 -25.18 20.64
C ALA A 498 6.70 -26.67 20.86
N HIS A 499 6.48 -27.19 22.07
CA HIS A 499 6.59 -28.61 22.40
C HIS A 499 5.35 -29.12 23.15
N PRO A 500 4.20 -29.32 22.47
CA PRO A 500 3.10 -30.07 23.05
C PRO A 500 3.50 -31.55 22.99
N ASN A 501 3.88 -32.12 24.14
CA ASN A 501 4.41 -33.47 24.22
C ASN A 501 3.52 -34.53 23.55
N ALA A 502 4.21 -35.43 22.85
CA ALA A 502 3.91 -36.85 22.79
C ALA A 502 3.32 -37.37 24.12
N SER A 503 2.00 -37.51 24.18
CA SER A 503 1.25 -38.41 25.08
C SER A 503 -0.24 -38.08 25.00
N SER A 504 -0.91 -38.67 24.01
CA SER A 504 -2.35 -39.00 24.08
C SER A 504 -2.72 -39.76 22.82
N THR A 505 -2.37 -41.05 22.84
CA THR A 505 -3.01 -42.05 22.01
C THR A 505 -4.38 -42.32 22.61
N GLN A 506 -5.46 -41.94 21.93
CA GLN A 506 -6.65 -42.78 21.76
C GLN A 506 -7.66 -42.14 20.81
N ASP A 507 -8.28 -43.04 20.05
CA ASP A 507 -9.15 -42.86 18.90
C ASP A 507 -10.29 -41.84 19.03
N ILE A 508 -10.71 -41.30 17.88
CA ILE A 508 -12.08 -41.48 17.32
C ILE A 508 -12.08 -40.97 15.87
N GLY A 509 -12.27 -41.92 14.95
CA GLY A 509 -13.42 -41.90 14.04
C GLY A 509 -13.55 -40.81 12.96
N SER A 510 -13.43 -41.28 11.72
CA SER A 510 -14.19 -40.83 10.54
C SER A 510 -13.76 -39.53 9.84
N TYR A 511 -13.00 -39.67 8.76
CA TYR A 511 -13.28 -38.91 7.54
C TYR A 511 -13.20 -39.81 6.31
N ARG A 512 -14.40 -40.05 5.77
CA ARG A 512 -14.76 -40.50 4.43
C ARG A 512 -13.61 -40.62 3.43
N THR A 513 -13.44 -41.85 2.96
CA THR A 513 -13.03 -42.19 1.60
C THR A 513 -13.60 -41.18 0.60
N THR A 514 -12.72 -40.28 0.15
CA THR A 514 -12.96 -39.51 -1.08
C THR A 514 -11.94 -39.99 -2.07
N GLU A 515 -12.21 -41.13 -2.71
CA GLU A 515 -11.63 -41.47 -4.00
C GLU A 515 -12.06 -40.40 -5.00
N LYS A 516 -11.35 -39.28 -5.03
CA LYS A 516 -11.37 -38.35 -6.16
C LYS A 516 -10.13 -38.67 -6.97
N THR A 517 -10.32 -39.50 -8.00
CA THR A 517 -9.48 -39.65 -9.20
C THR A 517 -8.24 -38.76 -9.17
N MET A 518 -7.16 -39.28 -8.56
CA MET A 518 -5.85 -38.63 -8.61
C MET A 518 -5.33 -38.80 -10.03
N PHE A 519 -5.25 -37.71 -10.79
CA PHE A 519 -4.53 -37.71 -12.06
C PHE A 519 -3.04 -37.90 -11.75
N SER A 520 -2.48 -39.05 -12.13
CA SER A 520 -1.04 -39.26 -12.08
C SER A 520 -0.33 -38.24 -12.97
N LEU A 521 0.77 -37.65 -12.49
CA LEU A 521 1.61 -36.72 -13.27
C LEU A 521 1.98 -37.29 -14.65
N ARG A 522 2.17 -38.63 -14.74
CA ARG A 522 2.40 -39.35 -15.99
C ARG A 522 1.23 -39.22 -16.98
N SER A 523 -0.01 -39.30 -16.51
CA SER A 523 -1.20 -39.20 -17.37
C SER A 523 -1.38 -37.80 -17.98
N VAL A 524 -1.08 -36.75 -17.21
CA VAL A 524 -1.13 -35.37 -17.71
C VAL A 524 0.05 -35.07 -18.63
N GLY A 525 1.23 -35.63 -18.34
CA GLY A 525 2.39 -35.56 -19.23
C GLY A 525 2.10 -36.13 -20.62
N TRP A 526 1.46 -37.31 -20.70
CA TRP A 526 1.03 -37.89 -21.98
C TRP A 526 -0.01 -37.03 -22.72
N GLN A 527 -0.93 -36.37 -22.01
CA GLN A 527 -1.88 -35.44 -22.64
C GLN A 527 -1.17 -34.24 -23.26
N VAL A 528 -0.21 -33.64 -22.55
CA VAL A 528 0.58 -32.52 -23.06
C VAL A 528 1.39 -32.95 -24.28
N PHE A 529 2.04 -34.11 -24.22
CA PHE A 529 2.77 -34.67 -25.36
C PHE A 529 1.85 -34.94 -26.56
N ALA A 530 0.70 -35.56 -26.36
CA ALA A 530 -0.25 -35.85 -27.43
C ALA A 530 -0.79 -34.56 -28.09
N VAL A 531 -1.10 -33.54 -27.29
CA VAL A 531 -1.52 -32.22 -27.82
C VAL A 531 -0.41 -31.57 -28.62
N LEU A 532 0.83 -31.56 -28.09
CA LEU A 532 1.99 -31.01 -28.80
C LEU A 532 2.25 -31.74 -30.12
N LEU A 533 2.21 -33.07 -30.11
CA LEU A 533 2.37 -33.88 -31.31
C LEU A 533 1.27 -33.58 -32.34
N ALA A 534 0.01 -33.53 -31.91
CA ALA A 534 -1.12 -33.22 -32.79
C ALA A 534 -1.02 -31.80 -33.39
N MET A 535 -0.65 -30.80 -32.58
CA MET A 535 -0.43 -29.42 -33.07
C MET A 535 0.74 -29.35 -34.04
N THR A 536 1.85 -30.04 -33.73
CA THR A 536 3.05 -30.03 -34.57
C THR A 536 2.77 -30.69 -35.93
N LEU A 537 2.14 -31.87 -35.94
CA LEU A 537 1.76 -32.56 -37.17
C LEU A 537 0.69 -31.81 -37.94
N GLY A 538 -0.28 -31.20 -37.24
CA GLY A 538 -1.33 -30.39 -37.85
C GLY A 538 -0.79 -29.13 -38.53
N LEU A 539 0.13 -28.41 -37.89
CA LEU A 539 0.80 -27.26 -38.49
C LEU A 539 1.69 -27.68 -39.65
N ARG A 540 2.41 -28.79 -39.53
CA ARG A 540 3.22 -29.34 -40.62
C ARG A 540 2.37 -29.64 -41.85
N LEU A 541 1.24 -30.32 -41.66
CA LEU A 541 0.29 -30.62 -42.74
C LEU A 541 -0.29 -29.33 -43.34
N LEU A 542 -0.62 -28.35 -42.49
CA LEU A 542 -1.15 -27.06 -42.94
C LEU A 542 -0.15 -26.33 -43.83
N LEU A 543 1.14 -26.31 -43.47
CA LEU A 543 2.20 -25.70 -44.28
C LEU A 543 2.42 -26.37 -45.65
N GLU A 544 1.95 -27.61 -45.83
CA GLU A 544 2.03 -28.36 -47.09
C GLU A 544 0.78 -28.18 -47.98
N LEU A 545 -0.28 -27.52 -47.47
CA LEU A 545 -1.52 -27.33 -48.23
C LEU A 545 -1.35 -26.28 -49.36
N PRO A 546 -1.94 -26.52 -50.55
CA PRO A 546 -1.93 -25.54 -51.62
C PRO A 546 -2.76 -24.31 -51.22
N GLY A 547 -2.20 -23.12 -51.40
CA GLY A 547 -2.89 -21.84 -51.15
C GLY A 547 -2.60 -21.18 -49.80
N ILE A 548 -1.70 -21.74 -48.97
CA ILE A 548 -1.18 -21.02 -47.80
C ILE A 548 -0.32 -19.82 -48.26
N PRO A 549 -0.48 -18.62 -47.67
CA PRO A 549 0.30 -17.45 -48.03
C PRO A 549 1.81 -17.70 -47.86
N TYR A 550 2.62 -17.25 -48.82
CA TYR A 550 4.06 -17.52 -48.82
C TYR A 550 4.77 -17.06 -47.54
N ASN A 551 4.35 -15.91 -46.97
CA ASN A 551 4.84 -15.37 -45.69
C ASN A 551 4.71 -16.38 -44.53
N VAL A 552 3.68 -17.23 -44.53
CA VAL A 552 3.46 -18.22 -43.47
C VAL A 552 4.38 -19.42 -43.64
N VAL A 553 4.71 -19.76 -44.90
CA VAL A 553 5.63 -20.85 -45.23
C VAL A 553 7.08 -20.44 -44.96
N GLU A 554 7.45 -19.22 -45.35
CA GLU A 554 8.78 -18.62 -45.17
C GLU A 554 9.14 -18.37 -43.71
N LEU A 555 8.14 -18.32 -42.81
CA LEU A 555 8.35 -18.22 -41.37
C LEU A 555 9.28 -19.33 -40.84
N PHE A 556 9.33 -20.49 -41.49
CA PHE A 556 10.10 -21.66 -41.06
C PHE A 556 11.22 -22.02 -42.05
N ASP A 557 12.47 -21.68 -41.72
CA ASP A 557 13.65 -22.04 -42.52
C ASP A 557 13.79 -23.57 -42.69
N GLY A 558 13.55 -24.05 -43.91
CA GLY A 558 13.60 -25.48 -44.25
C GLY A 558 12.55 -26.35 -43.56
N GLN A 559 11.53 -25.74 -42.94
CA GLN A 559 10.28 -26.41 -42.57
C GLN A 559 10.48 -27.60 -41.58
N ARG A 560 11.59 -27.63 -40.83
CA ARG A 560 11.99 -28.75 -39.97
C ARG A 560 10.94 -29.04 -38.88
N LEU A 561 10.68 -30.32 -38.62
CA LEU A 561 9.69 -30.77 -37.62
C LEU A 561 9.98 -30.20 -36.22
N LEU A 562 11.26 -30.09 -35.84
CA LEU A 562 11.67 -29.50 -34.56
C LEU A 562 11.26 -28.02 -34.45
N SER A 563 11.46 -27.23 -35.51
CA SER A 563 11.10 -25.80 -35.54
C SER A 563 9.59 -25.63 -35.36
N VAL A 564 8.78 -26.41 -36.10
CA VAL A 564 7.31 -26.42 -35.97
C VAL A 564 6.88 -26.89 -34.56
N GLY A 565 7.60 -27.85 -33.98
CA GLY A 565 7.38 -28.32 -32.62
C GLY A 565 7.62 -27.23 -31.56
N LEU A 566 8.75 -26.52 -31.67
CA LEU A 566 9.07 -25.40 -30.77
C LEU A 566 8.09 -24.23 -30.93
N PHE A 567 7.62 -23.96 -32.16
CA PHE A 567 6.56 -22.99 -32.41
C PHE A 567 5.23 -23.42 -31.76
N SER A 568 4.89 -24.71 -31.79
CA SER A 568 3.71 -25.24 -31.09
C SER A 568 3.81 -25.03 -29.57
N VAL A 569 5.01 -25.16 -28.99
CA VAL A 569 5.26 -24.82 -27.58
C VAL A 569 5.07 -23.32 -27.34
N ALA A 570 5.59 -22.46 -28.23
CA ALA A 570 5.41 -21.01 -28.13
C ALA A 570 3.93 -20.59 -28.19
N LEU A 571 3.14 -21.22 -29.07
CA LEU A 571 1.70 -21.03 -29.17
C LEU A 571 0.97 -21.41 -27.88
N LEU A 572 1.25 -22.59 -27.31
CA LEU A 572 0.66 -22.97 -26.02
C LEU A 572 1.14 -22.09 -24.87
N TRP A 573 2.36 -21.56 -24.96
CA TRP A 573 2.92 -20.64 -23.96
C TRP A 573 2.15 -19.33 -23.86
N LEU A 574 1.52 -18.84 -24.95
CA LEU A 574 0.64 -17.66 -24.94
C LEU A 574 -0.45 -17.76 -23.85
N GLY A 575 -1.00 -18.96 -23.65
CA GLY A 575 -1.95 -19.24 -22.57
C GLY A 575 -1.28 -19.69 -21.28
N ALA A 576 -0.35 -20.65 -21.37
CA ALA A 576 0.26 -21.28 -20.21
C ALA A 576 1.07 -20.30 -19.34
N GLY A 577 1.86 -19.41 -19.97
CA GLY A 577 2.68 -18.40 -19.32
C GLY A 577 1.88 -17.50 -18.36
N PRO A 578 0.87 -16.73 -18.83
CA PRO A 578 0.09 -15.84 -17.97
C PRO A 578 -0.60 -16.57 -16.81
N TRP A 579 -1.10 -17.79 -17.04
CA TRP A 579 -1.72 -18.59 -15.98
C TRP A 579 -0.69 -19.05 -14.93
N CYS A 580 0.47 -19.55 -15.37
CA CYS A 580 1.57 -19.95 -14.48
C CYS A 580 2.07 -18.78 -13.64
N LEU A 581 2.23 -17.59 -14.23
CA LEU A 581 2.60 -16.35 -13.54
C LEU A 581 1.59 -16.02 -12.44
N ALA A 582 0.30 -15.95 -12.80
CA ALA A 582 -0.77 -15.65 -11.86
C ALA A 582 -0.85 -16.67 -10.71
N LYS A 583 -0.66 -17.96 -11.02
CA LYS A 583 -0.72 -19.04 -10.03
C LYS A 583 0.47 -19.04 -9.08
N TRP A 584 1.68 -18.89 -9.63
CA TRP A 584 2.92 -18.88 -8.85
C TRP A 584 2.97 -17.66 -7.91
N ALA A 585 2.65 -16.48 -8.43
CA ALA A 585 2.63 -15.26 -7.63
C ALA A 585 1.60 -15.34 -6.49
N GLY A 586 0.40 -15.88 -6.76
CA GLY A 586 -0.67 -16.00 -5.76
C GLY A 586 -0.31 -16.78 -4.50
N HIS A 587 0.67 -17.68 -4.54
CA HIS A 587 1.12 -18.48 -3.39
C HIS A 587 2.23 -17.82 -2.57
N ARG A 588 2.76 -16.66 -2.98
CA ARG A 588 3.86 -15.96 -2.29
C ARG A 588 3.32 -14.83 -1.39
N GLN A 589 4.00 -14.55 -0.28
CA GLN A 589 3.60 -13.49 0.66
C GLN A 589 3.72 -12.07 0.06
N MET A 590 4.65 -11.85 -0.87
CA MET A 590 4.85 -10.58 -1.58
C MET A 590 4.56 -10.73 -3.09
N ALA A 591 3.43 -11.36 -3.41
CA ALA A 591 3.00 -11.73 -4.76
C ALA A 591 3.16 -10.60 -5.80
N CYS A 592 2.80 -9.36 -5.45
CA CYS A 592 2.86 -8.22 -6.36
C CYS A 592 4.31 -7.87 -6.77
N LEU A 593 5.29 -7.92 -5.87
CA LEU A 593 6.67 -7.55 -6.16
C LEU A 593 7.39 -8.50 -7.13
N TRP A 594 6.87 -9.72 -7.30
CA TRP A 594 7.43 -10.69 -8.23
C TRP A 594 6.89 -10.53 -9.65
N LEU A 595 5.75 -9.88 -9.85
CA LEU A 595 5.16 -9.75 -11.19
C LEU A 595 6.06 -8.96 -12.17
N PRO A 596 6.69 -7.83 -11.79
CA PRO A 596 7.57 -7.09 -12.69
C PRO A 596 8.82 -7.84 -13.13
N THR A 597 9.28 -8.82 -12.34
CA THR A 597 10.46 -9.64 -12.68
C THR A 597 10.07 -10.87 -13.49
N LEU A 598 8.93 -11.49 -13.18
CA LEU A 598 8.51 -12.71 -13.87
C LEU A 598 7.89 -12.45 -15.26
N LEU A 599 7.24 -11.29 -15.46
CA LEU A 599 6.68 -10.91 -16.75
C LEU A 599 7.74 -10.88 -17.86
N PRO A 600 8.87 -10.13 -17.71
CA PRO A 600 9.96 -10.16 -18.67
C PRO A 600 10.54 -11.56 -18.87
N LEU A 601 10.69 -12.36 -17.81
CA LEU A 601 11.21 -13.73 -17.95
C LEU A 601 10.28 -14.62 -18.79
N ALA A 602 8.96 -14.51 -18.61
CA ALA A 602 7.99 -15.25 -19.42
C ALA A 602 7.98 -14.78 -20.88
N ALA A 603 8.16 -13.48 -21.13
CA ALA A 603 8.30 -12.95 -22.48
C ALA A 603 9.61 -13.41 -23.14
N LEU A 604 10.75 -13.30 -22.45
CA LEU A 604 12.05 -13.77 -22.94
C LEU A 604 12.08 -15.28 -23.19
N PHE A 605 11.36 -16.07 -22.41
CA PHE A 605 11.17 -17.50 -22.70
C PHE A 605 10.41 -17.71 -24.01
N SER A 606 9.37 -16.92 -24.28
CA SER A 606 8.68 -16.94 -25.58
C SER A 606 9.60 -16.51 -26.72
N LEU A 607 10.44 -15.49 -26.51
CA LEU A 607 11.42 -15.03 -27.51
C LEU A 607 12.45 -16.12 -27.83
N LEU A 608 12.93 -16.84 -26.81
CA LEU A 608 13.86 -17.96 -26.99
C LEU A 608 13.23 -19.07 -27.86
N LEU A 609 11.99 -19.46 -27.55
CA LEU A 609 11.26 -20.44 -28.36
C LEU A 609 11.08 -19.97 -29.80
N LEU A 610 10.70 -18.70 -29.99
CA LEU A 610 10.51 -18.13 -31.32
C LEU A 610 11.82 -18.08 -32.11
N ARG A 611 12.92 -17.60 -31.52
CA ARG A 611 14.25 -17.58 -32.14
C ARG A 611 14.75 -18.96 -32.58
N MET A 612 14.31 -20.02 -31.92
CA MET A 612 14.65 -21.40 -32.30
C MET A 612 13.66 -22.03 -33.29
N SER A 613 12.58 -21.32 -33.65
CA SER A 613 11.48 -21.85 -34.44
C SER A 613 11.18 -21.09 -35.73
N VAL A 614 11.41 -19.77 -35.77
CA VAL A 614 11.10 -18.92 -36.92
C VAL A 614 12.34 -18.20 -37.44
N THR A 615 12.28 -17.70 -38.67
CA THR A 615 13.38 -16.91 -39.27
C THR A 615 13.61 -15.61 -38.50
N GLN A 616 14.87 -15.17 -38.52
CA GLN A 616 15.29 -13.93 -37.85
C GLN A 616 14.66 -12.70 -38.52
N GLU A 617 14.53 -12.72 -39.85
CA GLU A 617 13.85 -11.69 -40.65
C GLU A 617 12.41 -11.45 -40.17
N SER A 618 11.61 -12.51 -40.01
CA SER A 618 10.23 -12.35 -39.53
C SER A 618 10.14 -11.83 -38.09
N LEU A 619 11.14 -12.08 -37.24
CA LEU A 619 11.19 -11.46 -35.91
C LEU A 619 11.54 -9.98 -35.98
N ASP A 620 12.43 -9.60 -36.88
CA ASP A 620 12.82 -8.21 -37.14
C ASP A 620 11.65 -7.40 -37.72
N ASP A 621 10.83 -7.99 -38.60
CA ASP A 621 9.63 -7.33 -39.15
C ASP A 621 8.63 -6.91 -38.07
N ILE A 622 8.51 -7.73 -37.01
CA ILE A 622 7.55 -7.53 -35.92
C ILE A 622 8.13 -6.65 -34.80
N THR A 623 9.42 -6.80 -34.48
CA THR A 623 10.06 -6.08 -33.35
C THR A 623 10.80 -4.81 -33.75
N GLY A 624 10.96 -4.59 -35.06
CA GLY A 624 11.76 -3.52 -35.66
C GLY A 624 13.26 -3.75 -35.51
N SER A 625 14.05 -3.09 -36.36
CA SER A 625 15.52 -3.14 -36.32
C SER A 625 16.09 -2.40 -35.09
N THR A 626 17.13 -2.96 -34.48
CA THR A 626 17.83 -2.35 -33.34
C THR A 626 18.62 -1.12 -33.80
N ASP A 627 18.56 -0.02 -33.04
CA ASP A 627 19.21 1.26 -33.40
C ASP A 627 19.69 2.03 -32.16
N LEU A 628 19.55 1.47 -30.95
CA LEU A 628 19.95 2.14 -29.72
C LEU A 628 21.46 2.38 -29.68
N TYR A 629 22.26 1.39 -30.07
CA TYR A 629 23.72 1.51 -30.05
C TYR A 629 24.19 2.66 -30.93
N ARG A 630 23.70 2.75 -32.17
CA ARG A 630 24.03 3.83 -33.11
C ARG A 630 23.60 5.19 -32.56
N ARG A 631 22.39 5.33 -32.02
CA ARG A 631 21.90 6.61 -31.46
C ARG A 631 22.68 7.09 -30.24
N VAL A 632 23.08 6.17 -29.35
CA VAL A 632 23.86 6.54 -28.17
C VAL A 632 25.31 6.84 -28.55
N THR A 633 25.92 6.03 -29.42
CA THR A 633 27.35 6.15 -29.75
C THR A 633 27.67 7.17 -30.84
N MET A 634 26.84 7.27 -31.89
CA MET A 634 27.05 8.17 -33.03
C MET A 634 26.26 9.47 -32.89
N ASP A 635 24.97 9.41 -32.53
CA ASP A 635 24.12 10.62 -32.44
C ASP A 635 24.23 11.33 -31.08
N ASN A 636 25.03 10.78 -30.14
CA ASN A 636 25.22 11.29 -28.78
C ASN A 636 23.89 11.53 -28.02
N TYR A 637 22.88 10.70 -28.29
CA TYR A 637 21.50 10.94 -27.86
C TYR A 637 21.32 11.05 -26.34
N TRP A 638 22.14 10.34 -25.56
CA TRP A 638 22.11 10.35 -24.09
C TRP A 638 23.24 11.18 -23.46
N GLY A 639 23.99 11.93 -24.27
CA GLY A 639 25.14 12.73 -23.83
C GLY A 639 26.44 11.94 -23.69
N GLU A 640 27.53 12.68 -23.52
CA GLU A 640 28.90 12.17 -23.71
C GLU A 640 29.26 11.04 -22.74
N ALA A 641 28.81 11.12 -21.48
CA ALA A 641 29.05 10.09 -20.49
C ALA A 641 28.48 8.72 -20.90
N TRP A 642 27.30 8.70 -21.51
CA TRP A 642 26.66 7.47 -21.99
C TRP A 642 27.25 7.00 -23.31
N ARG A 643 27.65 7.92 -24.20
CA ARG A 643 28.38 7.60 -25.42
C ARG A 643 29.64 6.80 -25.10
N ASP A 644 30.46 7.32 -24.18
CA ASP A 644 31.75 6.71 -23.82
C ASP A 644 31.58 5.42 -23.02
N ALA A 645 30.54 5.32 -22.19
CA ALA A 645 30.21 4.09 -21.47
C ALA A 645 29.70 2.99 -22.42
N MET A 646 28.78 3.32 -23.34
CA MET A 646 28.18 2.37 -24.27
C MET A 646 29.17 1.95 -25.38
N ALA A 647 30.11 2.81 -25.77
CA ALA A 647 31.19 2.47 -26.71
C ALA A 647 32.12 1.34 -26.20
N ARG A 648 32.18 1.10 -24.88
CA ARG A 648 32.95 -0.01 -24.29
C ARG A 648 32.23 -1.36 -24.36
N LEU A 649 30.94 -1.36 -24.68
CA LEU A 649 30.14 -2.57 -24.81
C LEU A 649 30.13 -3.06 -26.27
N PRO A 650 30.14 -4.38 -26.51
CA PRO A 650 29.92 -4.92 -27.86
C PRO A 650 28.54 -4.50 -28.38
N ALA A 651 28.47 -3.98 -29.61
CA ALA A 651 27.20 -3.58 -30.24
C ALA A 651 26.18 -4.73 -30.23
N THR A 652 26.63 -5.96 -30.51
CA THR A 652 25.79 -7.17 -30.50
C THR A 652 25.13 -7.46 -29.16
N MET A 653 25.78 -7.10 -28.04
CA MET A 653 25.20 -7.24 -26.71
C MET A 653 24.09 -6.20 -26.49
N VAL A 654 24.30 -4.96 -26.93
CA VAL A 654 23.31 -3.88 -26.83
C VAL A 654 22.09 -4.20 -27.71
N ASP A 655 22.32 -4.68 -28.93
CA ASP A 655 21.26 -5.13 -29.84
C ASP A 655 20.45 -6.29 -29.24
N ALA A 656 21.11 -7.27 -28.61
CA ALA A 656 20.43 -8.38 -27.97
C ALA A 656 19.53 -7.92 -26.81
N VAL A 657 20.01 -6.95 -26.00
CA VAL A 657 19.24 -6.37 -24.90
C VAL A 657 18.08 -5.53 -25.43
N GLU A 658 18.32 -4.63 -26.38
CA GLU A 658 17.29 -3.79 -26.99
C GLU A 658 16.16 -4.65 -27.58
N ARG A 659 16.52 -5.68 -28.35
CA ARG A 659 15.55 -6.62 -28.91
C ARG A 659 14.76 -7.37 -27.84
N GLY A 660 15.43 -7.79 -26.76
CA GLY A 660 14.77 -8.42 -25.61
C GLY A 660 13.74 -7.50 -24.95
N VAL A 661 14.08 -6.22 -24.77
CA VAL A 661 13.18 -5.21 -24.21
C VAL A 661 12.00 -4.93 -25.13
N ARG A 662 12.24 -4.71 -26.43
CA ARG A 662 11.17 -4.45 -27.42
C ARG A 662 10.21 -5.63 -27.54
N PHE A 663 10.73 -6.85 -27.67
CA PHE A 663 9.88 -8.05 -27.69
C PHE A 663 9.09 -8.20 -26.39
N THR A 664 9.73 -7.95 -25.25
CA THR A 664 9.05 -8.01 -23.94
C THR A 664 7.88 -7.04 -23.90
N ALA A 665 8.06 -5.80 -24.35
CA ALA A 665 6.99 -4.81 -24.40
C ALA A 665 5.86 -5.26 -25.33
N LEU A 666 6.17 -5.65 -26.56
CA LEU A 666 5.18 -6.11 -27.53
C LEU A 666 4.38 -7.32 -27.03
N TYR A 667 5.08 -8.34 -26.53
CA TYR A 667 4.45 -9.55 -25.98
C TYR A 667 3.61 -9.22 -24.72
N SER A 668 4.01 -8.21 -23.95
CA SER A 668 3.30 -7.80 -22.74
C SER A 668 1.95 -7.15 -23.00
N LEU A 669 1.71 -6.64 -24.22
CA LEU A 669 0.39 -6.15 -24.62
C LEU A 669 -0.68 -7.25 -24.58
N LEU A 670 -0.28 -8.52 -24.73
CA LEU A 670 -1.15 -9.70 -24.59
C LEU A 670 -0.94 -10.43 -23.25
N LEU A 671 0.32 -10.60 -22.83
CA LEU A 671 0.67 -11.35 -21.62
C LEU A 671 0.10 -10.71 -20.35
N ALA A 672 0.16 -9.38 -20.20
CA ALA A 672 -0.33 -8.71 -19.00
C ALA A 672 -1.87 -8.79 -18.85
N PRO A 673 -2.69 -8.50 -19.88
CA PRO A 673 -4.14 -8.67 -19.82
C PRO A 673 -4.58 -10.11 -19.52
N LEU A 674 -3.93 -11.12 -20.11
CA LEU A 674 -4.19 -12.53 -19.80
C LEU A 674 -3.82 -12.88 -18.35
N THR A 675 -2.74 -12.31 -17.82
CA THR A 675 -2.33 -12.47 -16.42
C THR A 675 -3.35 -11.81 -15.48
N MET A 676 -3.80 -10.58 -15.79
CA MET A 676 -4.85 -9.88 -15.05
C MET A 676 -6.15 -10.68 -15.02
N ALA A 677 -6.61 -11.19 -16.17
CA ALA A 677 -7.80 -12.03 -16.26
C ALA A 677 -7.66 -13.35 -15.48
N SER A 678 -6.46 -13.91 -15.40
CA SER A 678 -6.16 -15.11 -14.59
C SER A 678 -6.19 -14.80 -13.08
N ILE A 679 -5.66 -13.65 -12.65
CA ILE A 679 -5.70 -13.19 -11.25
C ILE A 679 -7.14 -12.92 -10.78
N CYS A 680 -7.97 -12.34 -11.66
CA CYS A 680 -9.37 -12.06 -11.35
C CYS A 680 -10.19 -13.35 -11.15
N THR A 681 -9.87 -14.42 -11.88
CA THR A 681 -10.61 -15.69 -11.80
C THR A 681 -10.03 -16.68 -10.79
N ASP A 682 -8.76 -16.56 -10.40
CA ASP A 682 -8.15 -17.44 -9.39
C ASP A 682 -8.56 -17.05 -7.96
N ARG A 683 -9.08 -18.04 -7.23
CA ARG A 683 -9.49 -17.93 -5.82
C ARG A 683 -8.31 -17.86 -4.85
N SER A 684 -7.10 -18.21 -5.28
CA SER A 684 -5.89 -18.11 -4.44
C SER A 684 -5.55 -16.67 -4.02
N TRP A 685 -6.05 -15.68 -4.78
CA TRP A 685 -5.79 -14.27 -4.53
C TRP A 685 -6.77 -13.66 -3.51
N LEU A 686 -6.25 -13.25 -2.36
CA LEU A 686 -6.95 -12.42 -1.38
C LEU A 686 -7.15 -10.99 -1.92
N MET A 687 -8.28 -10.35 -1.59
CA MET A 687 -8.61 -9.00 -2.07
C MET A 687 -7.50 -7.97 -1.82
N ARG A 688 -6.87 -8.02 -0.63
CA ARG A 688 -5.75 -7.14 -0.23
C ARG A 688 -4.50 -7.29 -1.10
N ARG A 689 -4.32 -8.42 -1.79
CA ARG A 689 -3.20 -8.69 -2.70
C ARG A 689 -3.59 -8.51 -4.17
N ARG A 690 -4.87 -8.71 -4.50
CA ARG A 690 -5.39 -8.64 -5.86
C ARG A 690 -5.30 -7.22 -6.42
N LEU A 691 -5.80 -6.22 -5.71
CA LEU A 691 -5.79 -4.81 -6.16
C LEU A 691 -4.38 -4.28 -6.48
N PRO A 692 -3.38 -4.39 -5.58
CA PRO A 692 -2.03 -3.90 -5.89
C PRO A 692 -1.36 -4.67 -7.03
N ALA A 693 -1.64 -5.97 -7.19
CA ALA A 693 -1.13 -6.74 -8.33
C ALA A 693 -1.75 -6.28 -9.66
N LEU A 694 -3.06 -6.03 -9.70
CA LEU A 694 -3.74 -5.50 -10.89
C LEU A 694 -3.25 -4.09 -11.24
N ALA A 695 -3.07 -3.21 -10.25
CA ALA A 695 -2.55 -1.87 -10.47
C ALA A 695 -1.13 -1.90 -11.07
N LEU A 696 -0.26 -2.78 -10.55
CA LEU A 696 1.10 -2.94 -11.05
C LEU A 696 1.16 -3.55 -12.46
N LEU A 697 0.29 -4.53 -12.76
CA LEU A 697 0.18 -5.09 -14.11
C LEU A 697 -0.35 -4.07 -15.12
N LEU A 698 -1.31 -3.22 -14.69
CA LEU A 698 -1.83 -2.14 -15.52
C LEU A 698 -0.74 -1.10 -15.82
N LEU A 699 0.06 -0.72 -14.81
CA LEU A 699 1.21 0.17 -15.00
C LEU A 699 2.23 -0.44 -15.97
N PHE A 700 2.55 -1.73 -15.81
CA PHE A 700 3.48 -2.42 -16.70
C PHE A 700 2.95 -2.51 -18.13
N TRP A 701 1.65 -2.80 -18.29
CA TRP A 701 0.99 -2.84 -19.60
C TRP A 701 0.99 -1.45 -20.26
N TRP A 702 0.74 -0.39 -19.49
CA TRP A 702 0.81 0.99 -19.98
C TRP A 702 2.22 1.36 -20.45
N LEU A 703 3.27 1.03 -19.67
CA LEU A 703 4.67 1.22 -20.07
C LEU A 703 5.02 0.45 -21.35
N ALA A 704 4.54 -0.78 -21.47
CA ALA A 704 4.71 -1.58 -22.68
C ALA A 704 4.01 -0.96 -23.90
N ALA A 705 2.79 -0.45 -23.72
CA ALA A 705 2.04 0.24 -24.77
C ALA A 705 2.75 1.53 -25.20
N TRP A 706 3.22 2.34 -24.26
CA TRP A 706 4.01 3.53 -24.55
C TRP A 706 5.25 3.20 -25.37
N LEU A 707 6.01 2.15 -25.00
CA LEU A 707 7.21 1.76 -25.76
C LEU A 707 6.89 1.30 -27.18
N VAL A 708 5.79 0.55 -27.36
CA VAL A 708 5.42 -0.08 -28.65
C VAL A 708 4.68 0.89 -29.58
N ILE A 709 3.97 1.88 -29.04
CA ILE A 709 3.14 2.82 -29.82
C ILE A 709 3.85 4.18 -29.95
N ASP A 710 4.23 4.80 -28.84
CA ASP A 710 4.79 6.15 -28.83
C ASP A 710 6.32 6.16 -28.98
N GLY A 711 6.99 5.13 -28.44
CA GLY A 711 8.45 4.95 -28.48
C GLY A 711 8.96 4.18 -29.70
N ALA A 712 8.09 3.81 -30.64
CA ALA A 712 8.45 3.05 -31.82
C ALA A 712 9.29 3.90 -32.79
N ILE A 713 10.30 3.27 -33.38
CA ILE A 713 11.18 3.89 -34.38
C ILE A 713 10.70 3.55 -35.80
N THR A 714 10.10 2.37 -35.95
CA THR A 714 9.57 1.86 -37.21
C THR A 714 8.08 2.07 -37.28
N ASP A 715 7.57 2.36 -38.47
CA ASP A 715 6.16 2.59 -38.76
C ASP A 715 5.34 1.30 -38.98
N ASN A 716 5.98 0.14 -39.15
CA ASN A 716 5.33 -1.15 -39.44
C ASN A 716 4.07 -1.50 -38.60
N LEU A 717 4.06 -1.12 -37.32
CA LEU A 717 2.93 -1.40 -36.42
C LEU A 717 2.10 -0.14 -36.12
N THR A 718 2.75 1.02 -36.00
CA THR A 718 2.10 2.28 -35.63
C THR A 718 1.26 2.85 -36.76
N GLU A 719 1.61 2.61 -38.03
CA GLU A 719 0.80 3.00 -39.19
C GLU A 719 -0.55 2.26 -39.25
N LEU A 720 -0.64 1.08 -38.62
CA LEU A 720 -1.84 0.25 -38.61
C LEU A 720 -2.82 0.67 -37.52
N ILE A 721 -2.38 1.49 -36.57
CA ILE A 721 -3.15 1.93 -35.40
C ILE A 721 -3.72 3.31 -35.69
N ALA A 722 -5.03 3.47 -35.50
CA ALA A 722 -5.67 4.78 -35.64
C ALA A 722 -5.17 5.75 -34.57
N ARG A 723 -5.21 7.07 -34.83
CA ARG A 723 -4.72 8.13 -33.92
C ARG A 723 -5.20 8.00 -32.46
N ASP A 724 -6.47 7.65 -32.26
CA ASP A 724 -7.09 7.39 -30.94
C ASP A 724 -7.49 5.91 -30.78
N GLY A 725 -6.86 5.03 -31.55
CA GLY A 725 -7.18 3.60 -31.66
C GLY A 725 -6.74 2.76 -30.47
N SER A 726 -5.75 3.24 -29.71
CA SER A 726 -5.09 2.48 -28.63
C SER A 726 -6.06 2.02 -27.54
N ILE A 727 -7.05 2.85 -27.17
CA ILE A 727 -8.05 2.51 -26.16
C ILE A 727 -8.99 1.38 -26.63
N TRP A 728 -9.32 1.34 -27.92
CA TRP A 728 -10.16 0.30 -28.52
C TRP A 728 -9.42 -1.03 -28.62
N LEU A 729 -8.13 -0.98 -28.97
CA LEU A 729 -7.26 -2.16 -28.95
C LEU A 729 -7.05 -2.69 -27.52
N ALA A 730 -6.96 -1.81 -26.53
CA ALA A 730 -6.93 -2.19 -25.12
C ALA A 730 -8.21 -2.92 -24.69
N ALA A 731 -9.38 -2.39 -25.09
CA ALA A 731 -10.67 -3.01 -24.83
C ALA A 731 -10.80 -4.38 -25.52
N LEU A 732 -10.29 -4.50 -26.75
CA LEU A 732 -10.22 -5.77 -27.48
C LEU A 732 -9.34 -6.80 -26.75
N ALA A 733 -8.15 -6.40 -26.30
CA ALA A 733 -7.25 -7.25 -25.54
C ALA A 733 -7.87 -7.71 -24.21
N ALA A 734 -8.58 -6.81 -23.51
CA ALA A 734 -9.31 -7.13 -22.28
C ALA A 734 -10.47 -8.11 -22.54
N LEU A 735 -11.30 -7.87 -23.56
CA LEU A 735 -12.38 -8.77 -23.99
C LEU A 735 -11.83 -10.16 -24.30
N PHE A 736 -10.79 -10.24 -25.13
CA PHE A 736 -10.14 -11.49 -25.49
C PHE A 736 -9.59 -12.21 -24.26
N SER A 737 -8.91 -11.49 -23.36
CA SER A 737 -8.29 -12.09 -22.17
C SER A 737 -9.30 -12.65 -21.18
N LEU A 738 -10.41 -11.95 -20.96
CA LEU A 738 -11.52 -12.45 -20.14
C LEU A 738 -12.15 -13.69 -20.78
N HIS A 739 -12.32 -13.68 -22.10
CA HIS A 739 -12.88 -14.79 -22.84
C HIS A 739 -12.00 -16.04 -22.75
N VAL A 740 -10.68 -15.91 -22.95
CA VAL A 740 -9.70 -17.00 -22.77
C VAL A 740 -9.72 -17.56 -21.34
N SER A 741 -9.71 -16.66 -20.34
CA SER A 741 -9.73 -17.05 -18.93
C SER A 741 -10.97 -17.89 -18.60
N TRP A 742 -12.15 -17.49 -19.13
CA TRP A 742 -13.39 -18.24 -19.00
C TRP A 742 -13.36 -19.58 -19.74
N ALA A 743 -12.93 -19.59 -21.00
CA ALA A 743 -12.87 -20.76 -21.87
C ALA A 743 -11.91 -21.85 -21.34
N SER A 744 -10.85 -21.47 -20.64
CA SER A 744 -9.88 -22.41 -20.02
C SER A 744 -10.46 -23.27 -18.88
N GLY A 745 -11.67 -22.96 -18.41
CA GLY A 745 -12.36 -23.66 -17.33
C GLY A 745 -12.63 -25.14 -17.61
N ARG A 746 -12.84 -25.97 -16.57
CA ARG A 746 -13.41 -27.31 -16.76
C ARG A 746 -14.77 -27.19 -17.46
N MET A 747 -14.93 -27.89 -18.58
CA MET A 747 -16.16 -27.92 -19.36
C MET A 747 -17.24 -28.73 -18.67
N SER A 748 -18.44 -28.16 -18.64
CA SER A 748 -19.71 -28.82 -18.30
C SER A 748 -20.72 -28.41 -19.37
N THR A 749 -21.83 -29.14 -19.53
CA THR A 749 -22.85 -28.83 -20.54
C THR A 749 -23.32 -27.37 -20.46
N ARG A 750 -23.64 -26.89 -19.25
CA ARG A 750 -24.03 -25.49 -19.00
C ARG A 750 -22.91 -24.50 -19.38
N ARG A 751 -21.65 -24.81 -19.05
CA ARG A 751 -20.51 -23.96 -19.42
C ARG A 751 -20.28 -23.92 -20.93
N GLY A 752 -20.40 -25.06 -21.60
CA GLY A 752 -20.29 -25.15 -23.06
C GLY A 752 -21.34 -24.27 -23.74
N MET A 753 -22.60 -24.33 -23.30
CA MET A 753 -23.67 -23.46 -23.81
C MET A 753 -23.35 -21.98 -23.56
N THR A 754 -22.93 -21.60 -22.34
CA THR A 754 -22.57 -20.21 -22.05
C THR A 754 -21.35 -19.74 -22.85
N LEU A 755 -20.37 -20.61 -23.10
CA LEU A 755 -19.19 -20.29 -23.90
C LEU A 755 -19.56 -20.07 -25.37
N GLY A 756 -20.50 -20.87 -25.90
CA GLY A 756 -21.07 -20.66 -27.23
C GLY A 756 -21.74 -19.30 -27.35
N VAL A 757 -22.61 -18.94 -26.40
CA VAL A 757 -23.29 -17.63 -26.38
C VAL A 757 -22.29 -16.47 -26.24
N VAL A 758 -21.33 -16.58 -25.32
CA VAL A 758 -20.29 -15.56 -25.15
C VAL A 758 -19.46 -15.40 -26.42
N THR A 759 -19.09 -16.51 -27.08
CA THR A 759 -18.39 -16.46 -28.37
C THR A 759 -19.22 -15.77 -29.45
N LEU A 760 -20.51 -16.11 -29.56
CA LEU A 760 -21.40 -15.49 -30.55
C LEU A 760 -21.53 -13.97 -30.37
N VAL A 761 -21.47 -13.46 -29.14
CA VAL A 761 -21.46 -12.02 -28.85
C VAL A 761 -20.07 -11.41 -29.03
N ALA A 762 -19.02 -12.13 -28.62
CA ALA A 762 -17.64 -11.63 -28.66
C ALA A 762 -17.12 -11.45 -30.09
N LEU A 763 -17.56 -12.26 -31.06
CA LEU A 763 -17.15 -12.16 -32.46
C LEU A 763 -17.49 -10.79 -33.10
N PRO A 764 -18.78 -10.38 -33.21
CA PRO A 764 -19.13 -9.08 -33.77
C PRO A 764 -18.58 -7.92 -32.94
N LEU A 765 -18.55 -8.05 -31.61
CA LEU A 765 -17.97 -7.02 -30.74
C LEU A 765 -16.46 -6.85 -30.99
N SER A 766 -15.71 -7.95 -31.11
CA SER A 766 -14.27 -7.91 -31.39
C SER A 766 -13.96 -7.32 -32.76
N TRP A 767 -14.80 -7.60 -33.76
CA TRP A 767 -14.71 -7.00 -35.08
C TRP A 767 -14.96 -5.50 -35.04
N TRP A 768 -16.00 -5.07 -34.33
CA TRP A 768 -16.28 -3.65 -34.16
C TRP A 768 -15.13 -2.92 -33.45
N LEU A 769 -14.60 -3.49 -32.36
CA LEU A 769 -13.45 -2.94 -31.65
C LEU A 769 -12.20 -2.85 -32.53
N SER A 770 -11.94 -3.84 -33.38
CA SER A 770 -10.79 -3.79 -34.30
C SER A 770 -10.95 -2.74 -35.39
N LYS A 771 -12.19 -2.43 -35.84
CA LYS A 771 -12.45 -1.30 -36.76
C LYS A 771 -12.23 0.06 -36.11
N GLN A 772 -12.54 0.23 -34.82
CA GLN A 772 -12.28 1.47 -34.10
C GLN A 772 -10.78 1.64 -33.75
N GLY A 773 -10.09 0.53 -33.51
CA GLY A 773 -8.69 0.54 -33.10
C GLY A 773 -7.67 0.67 -34.22
N LEU A 774 -8.00 0.21 -35.43
CA LEU A 774 -7.06 0.15 -36.55
C LEU A 774 -7.37 1.18 -37.64
N GLU A 775 -6.32 1.64 -38.32
CA GLU A 775 -6.39 2.66 -39.36
C GLU A 775 -7.23 2.17 -40.55
N GLN A 776 -8.15 3.03 -41.00
CA GLN A 776 -9.06 2.68 -42.10
C GLN A 776 -8.50 3.12 -43.45
N THR A 777 -7.51 4.02 -43.46
CA THR A 777 -6.91 4.57 -44.68
C THR A 777 -5.38 4.51 -44.62
N ILE A 778 -4.80 3.50 -45.24
CA ILE A 778 -3.35 3.31 -45.39
C ILE A 778 -3.02 3.44 -46.88
N LEU A 779 -2.07 4.32 -47.21
CA LEU A 779 -1.57 4.51 -48.57
C LEU A 779 -0.30 3.65 -48.78
N LYS A 780 -0.44 2.52 -49.48
CA LYS A 780 0.68 1.64 -49.84
C LYS A 780 0.49 1.09 -51.24
N TYR A 781 1.58 0.98 -52.00
CA TYR A 781 1.58 0.46 -53.38
C TYR A 781 0.58 1.20 -54.28
N ASP A 782 0.60 2.54 -54.25
CA ASP A 782 -0.29 3.43 -55.02
C ASP A 782 -1.80 3.14 -54.85
N SER A 783 -2.17 2.51 -53.73
CA SER A 783 -3.55 2.11 -53.45
C SER A 783 -3.92 2.32 -51.99
N VAL A 784 -5.21 2.58 -51.74
CA VAL A 784 -5.77 2.76 -50.40
C VAL A 784 -6.20 1.40 -49.84
N TRP A 785 -5.70 1.05 -48.67
CA TRP A 785 -6.03 -0.16 -47.92
C TRP A 785 -6.57 0.22 -46.54
N SER A 786 -7.47 -0.59 -45.98
CA SER A 786 -7.69 -0.56 -44.54
C SER A 786 -6.71 -1.52 -43.86
N ALA A 787 -6.37 -1.26 -42.59
CA ALA A 787 -5.51 -2.16 -41.81
C ALA A 787 -6.05 -3.59 -41.76
N GLN A 788 -7.37 -3.78 -41.71
CA GLN A 788 -7.99 -5.11 -41.74
C GLN A 788 -7.72 -5.83 -43.05
N GLN A 789 -7.77 -5.12 -44.19
CA GLN A 789 -7.39 -5.71 -45.48
C GLN A 789 -5.90 -6.05 -45.54
N PHE A 790 -5.07 -5.17 -45.00
CA PHE A 790 -3.64 -5.40 -44.97
C PHE A 790 -3.27 -6.64 -44.14
N LEU A 791 -3.95 -6.84 -43.00
CA LEU A 791 -3.71 -7.96 -42.08
C LEU A 791 -4.37 -9.28 -42.50
N LEU A 792 -5.59 -9.24 -43.07
CA LEU A 792 -6.38 -10.45 -43.36
C LEU A 792 -6.43 -10.81 -44.86
N GLY A 793 -5.93 -9.93 -45.72
CA GLY A 793 -5.76 -10.17 -47.15
C GLY A 793 -4.65 -11.18 -47.45
N HIS A 794 -4.86 -12.02 -48.45
CA HIS A 794 -3.86 -13.01 -48.90
C HIS A 794 -2.81 -12.44 -49.86
N ASN A 795 -3.09 -11.31 -50.52
CA ASN A 795 -2.17 -10.61 -51.40
C ASN A 795 -2.43 -9.09 -51.32
N ARG A 796 -1.55 -8.30 -51.93
CA ARG A 796 -1.65 -6.82 -51.99
C ARG A 796 -2.30 -6.34 -53.29
N ILE A 797 -3.18 -7.17 -53.86
CA ILE A 797 -3.79 -6.95 -55.18
C ILE A 797 -5.31 -7.08 -55.08
N ASP A 798 -5.81 -8.20 -54.55
CA ASP A 798 -7.23 -8.49 -54.48
C ASP A 798 -7.87 -7.95 -53.20
N ARG A 799 -8.98 -7.22 -53.36
CA ARG A 799 -9.76 -6.68 -52.24
C ARG A 799 -10.83 -7.67 -51.80
N LEU A 800 -10.86 -7.99 -50.51
CA LEU A 800 -11.90 -8.84 -49.92
C LEU A 800 -13.17 -8.03 -49.63
N SER A 801 -14.33 -8.68 -49.67
CA SER A 801 -15.56 -8.05 -49.15
C SER A 801 -15.52 -7.94 -47.62
N GLU A 802 -16.33 -7.05 -47.05
CA GLU A 802 -16.41 -6.91 -45.58
C GLU A 802 -16.87 -8.22 -44.90
N ALA A 803 -17.76 -8.97 -45.54
CA ALA A 803 -18.18 -10.28 -45.05
C ALA A 803 -17.02 -11.29 -45.03
N GLN A 804 -16.17 -11.31 -46.06
CA GLN A 804 -14.99 -12.18 -46.10
C GLN A 804 -13.97 -11.79 -45.03
N LEU A 805 -13.74 -10.50 -44.82
CA LEU A 805 -12.89 -9.99 -43.74
C LEU A 805 -13.40 -10.41 -42.37
N PHE A 806 -14.70 -10.22 -42.10
CA PHE A 806 -15.31 -10.61 -40.84
C PHE A 806 -15.20 -12.12 -40.58
N MET A 807 -15.39 -12.95 -41.61
CA MET A 807 -15.22 -14.39 -41.52
C MET A 807 -13.77 -14.78 -41.18
N ARG A 808 -12.78 -14.12 -41.78
CA ARG A 808 -11.35 -14.35 -41.48
C ARG A 808 -10.99 -13.91 -40.08
N TRP A 809 -11.43 -12.73 -39.68
CA TRP A 809 -11.25 -12.23 -38.32
C TRP A 809 -11.84 -13.21 -37.30
N SER A 810 -13.04 -13.73 -37.56
CA SER A 810 -13.68 -14.72 -36.72
C SER A 810 -12.86 -16.00 -36.62
N GLY A 811 -12.29 -16.47 -37.74
CA GLY A 811 -11.37 -17.61 -37.76
C GLY A 811 -10.13 -17.38 -36.90
N VAL A 812 -9.46 -16.23 -37.07
CA VAL A 812 -8.28 -15.85 -36.27
C VAL A 812 -8.61 -15.76 -34.78
N TYR A 813 -9.72 -15.10 -34.45
CA TYR A 813 -10.17 -14.94 -33.07
C TYR A 813 -10.45 -16.29 -32.40
N ILE A 814 -11.19 -17.19 -33.07
CA ILE A 814 -11.52 -18.52 -32.54
C ILE A 814 -10.25 -19.39 -32.40
N ALA A 815 -9.36 -19.36 -33.39
CA ALA A 815 -8.11 -20.10 -33.34
C ALA A 815 -7.23 -19.64 -32.16
N MET A 816 -7.04 -18.33 -32.00
CA MET A 816 -6.28 -17.75 -30.90
C MET A 816 -6.94 -18.03 -29.54
N LEU A 817 -8.27 -17.95 -29.44
CA LEU A 817 -9.02 -18.32 -28.25
C LEU A 817 -8.77 -19.79 -27.89
N GLY A 818 -8.85 -20.69 -28.87
CA GLY A 818 -8.62 -22.13 -28.70
C GLY A 818 -7.21 -22.43 -28.19
N VAL A 819 -6.19 -21.88 -28.85
CA VAL A 819 -4.77 -22.08 -28.48
C VAL A 819 -4.47 -21.55 -27.08
N CYS A 820 -4.89 -20.31 -26.77
CA CYS A 820 -4.63 -19.72 -25.46
C CYS A 820 -5.40 -20.44 -24.35
N ALA A 821 -6.67 -20.81 -24.58
CA ALA A 821 -7.48 -21.53 -23.61
C ALA A 821 -6.93 -22.95 -23.36
N LEU A 822 -6.45 -23.63 -24.41
CA LEU A 822 -5.81 -24.95 -24.31
C LEU A 822 -4.50 -24.87 -23.52
N GLY A 823 -3.63 -23.91 -23.82
CA GLY A 823 -2.40 -23.66 -23.07
C GLY A 823 -2.67 -23.42 -21.58
N MET A 824 -3.63 -22.54 -21.25
CA MET A 824 -4.06 -22.31 -19.86
C MET A 824 -4.62 -23.56 -19.20
N ALA A 825 -5.44 -24.35 -19.91
CA ALA A 825 -6.05 -25.56 -19.38
C ALA A 825 -5.01 -26.66 -19.08
N LEU A 826 -4.02 -26.85 -19.96
CA LEU A 826 -2.92 -27.79 -19.76
C LEU A 826 -2.04 -27.38 -18.58
N ALA A 827 -1.65 -26.11 -18.50
CA ALA A 827 -0.88 -25.58 -17.37
C ALA A 827 -1.60 -25.81 -16.03
N ARG A 828 -2.92 -25.57 -16.01
CA ARG A 828 -3.77 -25.84 -14.85
C ARG A 828 -3.76 -27.30 -14.43
N ARG A 829 -3.87 -28.24 -15.39
CA ARG A 829 -3.82 -29.68 -15.12
C ARG A 829 -2.47 -30.11 -14.58
N LEU A 830 -1.37 -29.66 -15.21
CA LEU A 830 0.00 -29.96 -14.79
C LEU A 830 0.26 -29.51 -13.35
N TRP A 831 -0.15 -28.29 -13.01
CA TRP A 831 -0.02 -27.76 -11.65
C TRP A 831 -0.78 -28.61 -10.63
N THR A 832 -2.03 -28.99 -10.93
CA THR A 832 -2.83 -29.82 -10.02
C THR A 832 -2.25 -31.22 -9.82
N ALA A 833 -1.68 -31.82 -10.88
CA ALA A 833 -1.05 -33.14 -10.78
C ALA A 833 0.25 -33.06 -9.97
N SER A 834 1.07 -32.03 -10.19
CA SER A 834 2.31 -31.80 -9.43
C SER A 834 2.05 -31.62 -7.93
N ALA A 835 1.03 -30.82 -7.57
CA ALA A 835 0.61 -30.63 -6.19
C ALA A 835 0.07 -31.90 -5.52
N ALA A 836 -0.56 -32.80 -6.28
CA ALA A 836 -1.03 -34.09 -5.76
C ALA A 836 0.13 -35.05 -5.46
N THR A 837 1.15 -35.10 -6.33
CA THR A 837 2.34 -35.94 -6.14
C THR A 837 3.21 -35.52 -4.96
N THR A 838 3.33 -34.22 -4.68
CA THR A 838 4.10 -33.74 -3.51
C THR A 838 3.39 -34.02 -2.19
N ALA A 839 2.06 -34.05 -2.18
CA ALA A 839 1.27 -34.42 -0.99
C ALA A 839 1.29 -35.93 -0.69
N SER A 840 1.58 -36.79 -1.68
CA SER A 840 1.56 -38.26 -1.55
C SER A 840 2.93 -38.89 -1.27
N ALA A 841 4.01 -38.11 -1.11
CA ALA A 841 5.33 -38.66 -0.79
C ALA A 841 5.33 -39.17 0.67
N PRO A 842 5.61 -40.47 0.92
CA PRO A 842 5.67 -40.99 2.28
C PRO A 842 6.80 -40.33 3.05
N ALA A 843 6.50 -39.86 4.27
CA ALA A 843 7.51 -39.37 5.20
C ALA A 843 8.58 -40.45 5.41
N ILE A 844 9.83 -40.12 5.10
CA ILE A 844 10.98 -41.01 5.33
C ILE A 844 10.99 -41.35 6.83
N PRO A 845 10.95 -42.64 7.23
CA PRO A 845 11.08 -42.99 8.63
C PRO A 845 12.49 -42.63 9.10
N HIS A 846 12.59 -41.65 9.99
CA HIS A 846 13.82 -41.36 10.70
C HIS A 846 14.28 -42.60 11.46
N SER A 847 15.42 -43.17 11.06
CA SER A 847 16.09 -44.21 11.83
C SER A 847 16.56 -43.63 13.17
N PRO A 848 16.38 -44.35 14.29
CA PRO A 848 16.92 -43.90 15.57
C PRO A 848 18.44 -44.02 15.54
N ALA A 849 19.11 -42.91 15.75
CA ALA A 849 20.55 -42.81 15.88
C ALA A 849 21.06 -43.82 16.94
N ARG A 850 22.02 -44.65 16.53
CA ARG A 850 22.83 -45.46 17.45
C ARG A 850 23.56 -44.53 18.42
N ARG A 851 23.34 -44.77 19.72
CA ARG A 851 24.24 -44.33 20.78
C ARG A 851 25.64 -44.89 20.51
N ARG A 852 26.64 -44.01 20.43
CA ARG A 852 27.95 -44.14 21.08
C ARG A 852 28.49 -42.74 21.32
#